data_AF-A0A7C5NKP3-F1
#
_entry.id   AF-A0A7C5NKP3-F1
#
_cell.length_a   1.000
_cell.length_b   1.000
_cell.length_c   1.000
_cell.angle_alpha   90.00
_cell.angle_beta   90.00
_cell.angle_gamma   90.00
#
_symmetry.space_group_name_H-M   'P 1'
#
loop_
_entity.id
_entity.type
_entity.pdbx_description
1 polymer ?
#
loop_
_entity_poly.entity_id
_entity_poly.type
_entity_poly.pdbx_seq_one_letter_code
_entity_poly.pdbx_strand_id
1 'polypeptide(L)'
;MRILLTFIFALGLFSSTTQAQNAYSDTREMSYFADDFLRKAPEMLSSPNWQGDSLTRFKFENFLHFLQNPFGTNIAPFEVSEIINLWDGEQYFFESDTTSFIDIAEIKMSDNPKMKRTANIAAPTGLSLTTRLVDATARFLVDRTKKELTISFFDKFRDQLDEVHNVPFAGNAMVDIRLKTILPNTYLLLDSRQYFDTPSMGETWITAFKKDIGSLPFSIENTLKVSKNFRNSKTGHFTLALFDMVDRIEQGYHPLEVIEDLGNTHRQYNTHQIDQYFGLLALLALNSTGIDFEGVRHWLSVDELNAMPEPARKYFLGLIYQQGLHAGLLSNIRLTDTSTLAGAVTLDNYPHFFSVVKGLMGDLNKIDDQLTIVKDSLKSNSAALGVYLTYTNAVYTAFDHLVENTFQLAGTDAYYESDYFRKFRPIAYDIVNFNRSVSNENYGESLLVTISFLKHLSDGNKEMDGLIKPLTYYANFLIDIIVASENEAIDLKGIIENYALPVGSYRIKRHQATSIDLNAYPGLYTGYEFSQNSSNSANFGVTAPIGFSFSWRSSLEGATSASHSIFLSAIDIGAPFSYRFVNDETAGFPANIKWEQIFSPGLFYIYGFNNSPLVFSAGLQYTPSLRKVEVNQITTQQSVLRFGLSLSVDIPVFNLRRR
;
A
#
# COMPACT_ATOMS: atom_id res chain seq x y z
N MET A 1 13.72 -7.87 -21.55
CA MET A 1 14.51 -7.33 -22.68
C MET A 1 15.12 -5.96 -22.38
N ARG A 2 14.34 -4.87 -22.13
CA ARG A 2 14.93 -3.56 -21.74
C ARG A 2 15.92 -3.65 -20.57
N ILE A 3 15.58 -4.42 -19.53
CA ILE A 3 16.43 -4.69 -18.34
C ILE A 3 17.85 -5.14 -18.72
N LEU A 4 18.02 -5.94 -19.78
CA LEU A 4 19.33 -6.47 -20.19
C LEU A 4 20.22 -5.43 -20.89
N LEU A 5 19.63 -4.34 -21.40
CA LEU A 5 20.35 -3.24 -22.06
C LEU A 5 20.82 -2.17 -21.07
N THR A 6 20.10 -1.96 -19.96
CA THR A 6 20.53 -1.06 -18.89
C THR A 6 21.78 -1.60 -18.19
N PHE A 7 21.82 -2.92 -17.92
CA PHE A 7 22.89 -3.58 -17.17
C PHE A 7 24.29 -3.47 -17.81
N ILE A 8 24.35 -3.38 -19.15
CA ILE A 8 25.60 -3.22 -19.90
C ILE A 8 26.07 -1.75 -19.92
N PHE A 9 25.16 -0.78 -19.72
CA PHE A 9 25.49 0.65 -19.77
C PHE A 9 26.00 1.20 -18.43
N ALA A 10 25.63 0.58 -17.30
CA ALA A 10 26.05 1.01 -15.96
C ALA A 10 27.56 0.79 -15.71
N LEU A 11 28.15 -0.27 -16.27
CA LEU A 11 29.58 -0.60 -16.15
C LEU A 11 30.51 0.26 -17.03
N GLY A 12 29.96 1.19 -17.82
CA GLY A 12 30.69 1.92 -18.87
C GLY A 12 31.09 3.37 -18.55
N LEU A 13 30.80 3.87 -17.35
CA LEU A 13 31.08 5.24 -16.92
C LEU A 13 31.68 5.26 -15.50
N PHE A 14 32.41 6.33 -15.17
CA PHE A 14 33.18 6.52 -13.93
C PHE A 14 34.48 5.71 -13.78
N SER A 15 35.32 5.74 -14.82
CA SER A 15 36.74 6.03 -14.57
C SER A 15 36.95 7.56 -14.45
N SER A 16 38.00 7.97 -13.72
CA SER A 16 38.38 9.36 -13.40
C SER A 16 37.33 10.25 -12.70
N THR A 17 37.04 9.93 -11.45
CA THR A 17 36.80 10.95 -10.40
C THR A 17 37.92 10.86 -9.35
N THR A 18 38.36 11.98 -8.80
CA THR A 18 39.35 12.03 -7.71
C THR A 18 38.93 11.12 -6.56
N GLN A 19 39.82 10.20 -6.16
CA GLN A 19 39.54 9.24 -5.11
C GLN A 19 39.38 9.97 -3.77
N ALA A 20 38.13 10.06 -3.30
CA ALA A 20 37.81 10.70 -2.03
C ALA A 20 38.40 9.91 -0.85
N GLN A 21 38.84 10.64 0.17
CA GLN A 21 39.48 10.12 1.37
C GLN A 21 38.71 8.92 2.00
N ASN A 22 39.40 7.80 2.20
CA ASN A 22 38.79 6.57 2.75
C ASN A 22 39.50 6.22 4.07
N ALA A 23 38.80 6.43 5.19
CA ALA A 23 39.39 6.31 6.52
C ALA A 23 40.03 4.95 6.80
N TYR A 24 39.57 3.85 6.21
CA TYR A 24 40.19 2.53 6.36
C TYR A 24 41.56 2.46 5.67
N SER A 25 41.62 2.81 4.38
CA SER A 25 42.87 2.87 3.61
C SER A 25 43.85 3.87 4.22
N ASP A 26 43.40 5.11 4.45
CA ASP A 26 44.14 6.16 5.14
C ASP A 26 44.70 5.66 6.48
N THR A 27 43.90 4.98 7.31
CA THR A 27 44.38 4.47 8.62
C THR A 27 45.46 3.40 8.46
N ARG A 28 45.37 2.56 7.43
CA ARG A 28 46.42 1.57 7.14
C ARG A 28 47.71 2.26 6.72
N GLU A 29 47.65 3.28 5.88
CA GLU A 29 48.83 4.10 5.51
C GLU A 29 49.40 4.82 6.75
N MET A 30 48.55 5.47 7.54
CA MET A 30 48.92 6.10 8.82
C MET A 30 49.59 5.16 9.81
N SER A 31 49.23 3.87 9.82
CA SER A 31 49.82 2.89 10.73
C SER A 31 51.34 2.68 10.54
N TYR A 32 51.90 3.09 9.39
CA TYR A 32 53.33 3.00 9.12
C TYR A 32 54.12 4.26 9.53
N PHE A 33 53.51 5.45 9.57
CA PHE A 33 54.23 6.71 9.78
C PHE A 33 53.76 7.58 10.96
N ALA A 34 52.52 7.42 11.44
CA ALA A 34 51.91 8.33 12.41
C ALA A 34 52.66 8.43 13.75
N ASP A 35 53.22 7.32 14.26
CA ASP A 35 53.99 7.30 15.50
C ASP A 35 55.36 7.98 15.35
N ASP A 36 55.99 7.88 14.18
CA ASP A 36 57.24 8.56 13.87
C ASP A 36 57.02 10.07 13.63
N PHE A 37 55.91 10.42 12.97
CA PHE A 37 55.44 11.81 12.83
C PHE A 37 55.15 12.45 14.19
N LEU A 38 54.34 11.80 15.05
CA LEU A 38 54.06 12.25 16.42
C LEU A 38 55.33 12.56 17.22
N ARG A 39 56.36 11.74 17.03
CA ARG A 39 57.65 11.84 17.74
C ARG A 39 58.56 12.94 17.18
N LYS A 40 58.65 13.08 15.85
CA LYS A 40 59.57 14.03 15.18
C LYS A 40 58.97 15.41 14.93
N ALA A 41 57.70 15.50 14.56
CA ALA A 41 57.08 16.74 14.12
C ALA A 41 57.13 17.87 15.16
N PRO A 42 56.96 17.65 16.48
CA PRO A 42 57.08 18.72 17.48
C PRO A 42 58.46 19.40 17.48
N GLU A 43 59.55 18.63 17.37
CA GLU A 43 60.92 19.16 17.31
C GLU A 43 61.18 19.86 15.95
N MET A 44 60.71 19.25 14.87
CA MET A 44 60.84 19.79 13.50
C MET A 44 60.12 21.13 13.32
N LEU A 45 58.90 21.26 13.84
CA LEU A 45 58.05 22.46 13.71
C LEU A 45 58.47 23.56 14.69
N SER A 46 59.01 23.22 15.86
CA SER A 46 59.58 24.21 16.80
C SER A 46 60.99 24.69 16.42
N SER A 47 61.63 24.06 15.43
CA SER A 47 62.95 24.46 14.92
C SER A 47 62.94 25.88 14.32
N PRO A 48 63.86 26.78 14.73
CA PRO A 48 64.03 28.08 14.09
C PRO A 48 64.62 27.98 12.67
N ASN A 49 65.05 26.78 12.26
CA ASN A 49 65.65 26.49 10.94
C ASN A 49 64.69 25.71 10.01
N TRP A 50 63.37 25.71 10.30
CA TRP A 50 62.34 25.12 9.44
C TRP A 50 62.42 25.70 8.00
N GLN A 51 62.52 24.82 6.99
CA GLN A 51 62.73 25.22 5.59
C GLN A 51 61.51 25.04 4.67
N GLY A 52 60.44 24.39 5.13
CA GLY A 52 59.18 24.32 4.39
C GLY A 52 58.44 25.66 4.38
N ASP A 53 57.46 25.82 3.49
CA ASP A 53 56.61 27.01 3.50
C ASP A 53 55.62 27.02 4.68
N SER A 54 54.88 28.13 4.82
CA SER A 54 53.90 28.31 5.89
C SER A 54 52.65 27.43 5.73
N LEU A 55 52.33 26.96 4.51
CA LEU A 55 51.18 26.09 4.26
C LEU A 55 51.51 24.66 4.65
N THR A 56 52.70 24.17 4.30
CA THR A 56 53.26 22.89 4.71
C THR A 56 53.39 22.82 6.22
N ARG A 57 53.91 23.88 6.84
CA ARG A 57 53.96 24.03 8.31
C ARG A 57 52.56 23.91 8.92
N PHE A 58 51.59 24.67 8.42
CA PHE A 58 50.21 24.63 8.90
C PHE A 58 49.57 23.24 8.74
N LYS A 59 49.79 22.55 7.61
CA LYS A 59 49.29 21.19 7.37
C LYS A 59 49.87 20.19 8.38
N PHE A 60 51.17 20.28 8.68
CA PHE A 60 51.81 19.45 9.68
C PHE A 60 51.39 19.79 11.13
N GLU A 61 51.20 21.07 11.47
CA GLU A 61 50.64 21.49 12.77
C GLU A 61 49.19 20.99 12.93
N ASN A 62 48.37 21.08 11.89
CA ASN A 62 46.98 20.58 11.85
C ASN A 62 46.92 19.05 11.97
N PHE A 63 47.77 18.31 11.25
CA PHE A 63 47.85 16.86 11.35
C PHE A 63 48.39 16.40 12.71
N LEU A 64 49.35 17.12 13.29
CA LEU A 64 49.82 16.86 14.65
C LEU A 64 48.68 17.02 15.67
N HIS A 65 47.84 18.06 15.55
CA HIS A 65 46.65 18.21 16.36
C HIS A 65 45.62 17.09 16.15
N PHE A 66 45.44 16.64 14.90
CA PHE A 66 44.61 15.46 14.62
C PHE A 66 45.14 14.20 15.33
N LEU A 67 46.43 13.87 15.22
CA LEU A 67 46.99 12.67 15.87
C LEU A 67 46.86 12.70 17.41
N GLN A 68 46.96 13.90 17.99
CA GLN A 68 46.80 14.15 19.43
C GLN A 68 45.34 14.00 19.89
N ASN A 69 44.39 14.63 19.19
CA ASN A 69 42.95 14.52 19.48
C ASN A 69 42.12 14.50 18.19
N PRO A 70 41.85 13.32 17.60
CA PRO A 70 41.13 13.21 16.33
C PRO A 70 39.67 13.70 16.39
N PHE A 71 39.12 13.88 17.60
CA PHE A 71 37.76 14.32 17.87
C PHE A 71 37.70 15.82 18.23
N GLY A 72 38.77 16.58 17.98
CA GLY A 72 38.80 18.03 18.15
C GLY A 72 37.99 18.75 17.07
N THR A 73 37.20 19.76 17.45
CA THR A 73 36.35 20.52 16.52
C THR A 73 37.08 21.59 15.69
N ASN A 74 38.35 21.85 16.00
CA ASN A 74 39.16 22.92 15.39
C ASN A 74 40.28 22.37 14.47
N ILE A 75 40.03 21.21 13.84
CA ILE A 75 40.93 20.62 12.84
C ILE A 75 40.42 21.01 11.45
N ALA A 76 41.31 21.56 10.62
CA ALA A 76 41.01 21.88 9.22
C ALA A 76 41.02 20.61 8.34
N PRO A 77 40.30 20.59 7.20
CA PRO A 77 40.37 19.49 6.25
C PRO A 77 41.80 19.21 5.78
N PHE A 78 42.15 17.92 5.67
CA PHE A 78 43.44 17.45 5.14
C PHE A 78 43.25 16.07 4.49
N GLU A 79 44.04 15.78 3.46
CA GLU A 79 44.13 14.45 2.85
C GLU A 79 45.34 13.72 3.44
N VAL A 80 45.19 12.49 3.93
CA VAL A 80 46.32 11.72 4.50
C VAL A 80 47.39 11.49 3.43
N SER A 81 46.98 11.15 2.21
CA SER A 81 47.90 10.97 1.08
C SER A 81 48.66 12.26 0.74
N GLU A 82 48.11 13.46 0.98
CA GLU A 82 48.87 14.71 0.83
C GLU A 82 49.87 14.89 1.97
N ILE A 83 49.49 14.62 3.22
CA ILE A 83 50.42 14.67 4.36
C ILE A 83 51.56 13.67 4.17
N ILE A 84 51.28 12.45 3.69
CA ILE A 84 52.28 11.45 3.31
C ILE A 84 53.16 11.98 2.19
N ASN A 85 52.61 12.48 1.07
CA ASN A 85 53.45 13.01 -0.02
C ASN A 85 54.28 14.25 0.38
N LEU A 86 53.89 15.01 1.41
CA LEU A 86 54.70 16.09 1.99
C LEU A 86 55.76 15.59 2.98
N TRP A 87 55.61 14.38 3.53
CA TRP A 87 56.50 13.75 4.51
C TRP A 87 57.51 12.81 3.85
N ASP A 88 57.01 11.90 3.00
CA ASP A 88 57.76 10.99 2.14
C ASP A 88 58.32 11.68 0.89
N GLY A 89 58.01 12.97 0.66
CA GLY A 89 58.47 13.77 -0.48
C GLY A 89 59.98 13.96 -0.61
N GLU A 90 60.78 13.39 0.30
CA GLU A 90 62.23 13.19 0.10
C GLU A 90 62.55 11.93 -0.76
N GLN A 91 61.58 11.06 -1.06
CA GLN A 91 61.72 9.83 -1.87
C GLN A 91 60.57 9.64 -2.90
N TYR A 92 60.67 8.64 -3.77
CA TYR A 92 60.14 8.70 -5.15
C TYR A 92 58.90 7.83 -5.49
N PHE A 93 58.11 8.35 -6.45
CA PHE A 93 57.05 7.71 -7.23
C PHE A 93 57.49 6.45 -8.02
N PHE A 94 56.53 5.63 -8.50
CA PHE A 94 56.32 5.36 -9.95
C PHE A 94 54.98 4.64 -10.28
N GLU A 95 54.63 4.55 -11.57
CA GLU A 95 53.29 4.24 -12.14
C GLU A 95 53.08 2.80 -12.66
N SER A 96 51.88 2.55 -13.20
CA SER A 96 51.30 1.29 -13.70
C SER A 96 51.46 1.06 -15.23
N ASP A 97 51.04 -0.11 -15.75
CA ASP A 97 50.62 -0.26 -17.17
C ASP A 97 49.65 -1.47 -17.41
N THR A 98 49.17 -1.66 -18.64
CA THR A 98 47.97 -2.45 -19.04
C THR A 98 48.15 -3.26 -20.35
N THR A 99 47.21 -4.16 -20.74
CA THR A 99 46.70 -4.44 -22.15
C THR A 99 45.77 -5.68 -22.32
N SER A 100 45.13 -5.82 -23.51
CA SER A 100 44.11 -6.85 -23.95
C SER A 100 44.39 -7.34 -25.40
N PHE A 101 43.64 -8.16 -26.19
CA PHE A 101 42.24 -8.68 -26.35
C PHE A 101 42.26 -10.05 -27.12
N ILE A 102 41.10 -10.71 -27.42
CA ILE A 102 40.69 -11.28 -28.77
C ILE A 102 39.37 -12.15 -28.72
N ASP A 103 38.64 -12.24 -29.86
CA ASP A 103 37.27 -12.82 -30.14
C ASP A 103 37.33 -14.23 -30.85
N ILE A 104 36.33 -15.06 -31.25
CA ILE A 104 34.90 -15.01 -31.71
C ILE A 104 34.15 -16.34 -31.26
N ALA A 105 32.99 -16.90 -31.70
CA ALA A 105 32.11 -16.91 -32.91
C ALA A 105 30.65 -17.44 -32.63
N GLU A 106 29.87 -17.79 -33.69
CA GLU A 106 28.42 -18.21 -33.69
C GLU A 106 28.17 -19.76 -33.71
N ILE A 107 26.96 -20.38 -33.64
CA ILE A 107 25.86 -20.47 -34.67
C ILE A 107 24.52 -21.13 -34.16
N LYS A 108 23.36 -20.43 -34.34
CA LYS A 108 21.95 -20.82 -34.73
C LYS A 108 20.96 -21.67 -33.83
N MET A 109 19.70 -21.86 -34.32
CA MET A 109 18.40 -21.92 -33.57
C MET A 109 17.39 -23.01 -34.05
N SER A 110 16.38 -23.41 -33.23
CA SER A 110 15.05 -24.05 -33.54
C SER A 110 14.39 -24.66 -32.26
N ASP A 111 13.08 -24.91 -32.01
CA ASP A 111 11.78 -24.24 -32.30
C ASP A 111 10.67 -24.76 -31.30
N ASN A 112 9.35 -24.85 -31.60
CA ASN A 112 8.23 -24.87 -30.59
C ASN A 112 6.91 -25.64 -31.03
N PRO A 113 5.64 -25.37 -30.59
CA PRO A 113 4.91 -25.62 -29.31
C PRO A 113 3.52 -26.42 -29.39
N LYS A 114 2.78 -26.53 -28.24
CA LYS A 114 1.27 -26.68 -27.99
C LYS A 114 0.77 -28.04 -27.42
N MET A 115 -0.08 -28.18 -26.36
CA MET A 115 -1.50 -27.78 -26.01
C MET A 115 -2.62 -28.65 -26.64
N LYS A 116 -3.79 -29.02 -26.02
CA LYS A 116 -4.73 -28.31 -25.10
C LYS A 116 -5.77 -29.24 -24.32
N ARG A 117 -6.72 -28.66 -23.55
CA ARG A 117 -7.82 -29.24 -22.69
C ARG A 117 -9.18 -29.53 -23.41
N THR A 118 -10.12 -30.29 -22.77
CA THR A 118 -11.59 -29.97 -22.62
C THR A 118 -12.37 -30.88 -21.62
N ALA A 119 -13.59 -30.48 -21.18
CA ALA A 119 -14.54 -31.21 -20.29
C ALA A 119 -16.03 -30.85 -20.62
N ASN A 120 -17.06 -31.45 -19.97
CA ASN A 120 -18.51 -31.05 -20.11
C ASN A 120 -19.49 -31.64 -19.04
N ILE A 121 -20.71 -31.06 -18.91
CA ILE A 121 -21.75 -31.31 -17.86
C ILE A 121 -23.21 -31.20 -18.45
N ALA A 122 -24.25 -31.83 -17.86
CA ALA A 122 -25.71 -31.59 -18.15
C ALA A 122 -26.69 -32.00 -16.99
N ALA A 123 -27.98 -31.57 -17.02
CA ALA A 123 -28.96 -31.65 -15.90
C ALA A 123 -30.48 -31.84 -16.29
N PRO A 124 -31.46 -32.07 -15.34
CA PRO A 124 -32.85 -32.55 -15.61
C PRO A 124 -34.04 -31.61 -15.18
N THR A 125 -35.34 -32.02 -15.32
CA THR A 125 -36.55 -31.18 -15.00
C THR A 125 -37.88 -31.93 -14.63
N GLY A 126 -38.86 -31.24 -13.98
CA GLY A 126 -40.31 -31.58 -13.99
C GLY A 126 -41.25 -30.94 -12.92
N LEU A 127 -42.20 -30.05 -13.28
CA LEU A 127 -43.20 -29.38 -12.37
C LEU A 127 -44.51 -28.93 -13.09
N SER A 128 -45.57 -28.55 -12.34
CA SER A 128 -46.92 -28.16 -12.85
C SER A 128 -47.06 -26.67 -13.25
N LEU A 129 -48.09 -26.25 -14.03
CA LEU A 129 -48.10 -24.94 -14.70
C LEU A 129 -48.22 -23.70 -13.79
N THR A 130 -49.28 -23.55 -12.98
CA THR A 130 -49.42 -22.36 -12.09
C THR A 130 -48.25 -22.29 -11.12
N THR A 131 -47.83 -23.44 -10.59
CA THR A 131 -46.64 -23.58 -9.75
C THR A 131 -45.37 -23.12 -10.48
N ARG A 132 -45.14 -23.51 -11.74
CA ARG A 132 -44.02 -23.00 -12.58
C ARG A 132 -44.12 -21.50 -12.88
N LEU A 133 -45.31 -20.94 -13.05
CA LEU A 133 -45.47 -19.50 -13.31
C LEU A 133 -45.19 -18.67 -12.05
N VAL A 134 -45.63 -19.14 -10.88
CA VAL A 134 -45.30 -18.50 -9.59
C VAL A 134 -43.82 -18.71 -9.24
N ASP A 135 -43.25 -19.89 -9.49
CA ASP A 135 -41.81 -20.17 -9.32
C ASP A 135 -40.96 -19.30 -10.25
N ALA A 136 -41.29 -19.22 -11.54
CA ALA A 136 -40.59 -18.40 -12.50
C ALA A 136 -40.72 -16.89 -12.20
N THR A 137 -41.88 -16.43 -11.70
CA THR A 137 -42.07 -15.03 -11.29
C THR A 137 -41.29 -14.74 -10.00
N ALA A 138 -41.26 -15.67 -9.05
CA ALA A 138 -40.48 -15.55 -7.82
C ALA A 138 -38.97 -15.55 -8.10
N ARG A 139 -38.48 -16.49 -8.92
CA ARG A 139 -37.10 -16.50 -9.46
C ARG A 139 -36.81 -15.17 -10.16
N PHE A 140 -37.60 -14.77 -11.16
CA PHE A 140 -37.41 -13.49 -11.87
C PHE A 140 -37.36 -12.28 -10.93
N LEU A 141 -38.21 -12.19 -9.89
CA LEU A 141 -38.12 -11.11 -8.89
C LEU A 141 -36.90 -11.24 -7.98
N VAL A 142 -36.47 -12.44 -7.61
CA VAL A 142 -35.24 -12.68 -6.83
C VAL A 142 -34.00 -12.35 -7.67
N ASP A 143 -33.90 -12.86 -8.88
CA ASP A 143 -32.84 -12.60 -9.86
C ASP A 143 -32.78 -11.13 -10.25
N ARG A 144 -33.95 -10.48 -10.41
CA ARG A 144 -34.00 -9.01 -10.51
C ARG A 144 -33.49 -8.37 -9.24
N THR A 145 -34.06 -8.64 -8.07
CA THR A 145 -33.59 -8.03 -6.81
C THR A 145 -32.07 -8.16 -6.65
N LYS A 146 -31.49 -9.32 -6.98
CA LYS A 146 -30.05 -9.62 -6.92
C LYS A 146 -29.23 -8.94 -8.02
N LYS A 147 -29.64 -8.97 -9.30
CA LYS A 147 -29.02 -8.17 -10.38
C LYS A 147 -29.10 -6.67 -10.10
N GLU A 148 -30.23 -6.23 -9.55
CA GLU A 148 -30.44 -4.86 -9.16
C GLU A 148 -29.47 -4.52 -7.98
N LEU A 149 -29.41 -5.32 -6.90
CA LEU A 149 -28.38 -5.24 -5.83
C LEU A 149 -26.96 -5.02 -6.41
N THR A 150 -26.55 -5.85 -7.36
CA THR A 150 -25.20 -5.78 -7.94
C THR A 150 -24.84 -4.39 -8.50
N ILE A 151 -25.72 -3.69 -9.22
CA ILE A 151 -25.30 -2.50 -9.98
C ILE A 151 -25.11 -1.24 -9.10
N SER A 152 -25.79 -1.08 -7.96
CA SER A 152 -25.68 0.16 -7.14
C SER A 152 -24.40 0.15 -6.33
N PHE A 153 -23.98 -1.03 -5.90
CA PHE A 153 -22.65 -1.25 -5.39
C PHE A 153 -21.60 -0.77 -6.40
N PHE A 154 -21.71 -1.13 -7.68
CA PHE A 154 -20.75 -0.67 -8.69
C PHE A 154 -20.87 0.80 -9.11
N ASP A 155 -22.08 1.37 -9.16
CA ASP A 155 -22.23 2.82 -9.37
C ASP A 155 -21.63 3.60 -8.19
N LYS A 156 -21.94 3.24 -6.95
CA LYS A 156 -21.33 3.84 -5.75
C LYS A 156 -19.82 3.63 -5.71
N PHE A 157 -19.33 2.46 -6.12
CA PHE A 157 -17.90 2.19 -6.19
C PHE A 157 -17.23 3.11 -7.22
N ARG A 158 -17.80 3.28 -8.43
CA ARG A 158 -17.31 4.30 -9.39
C ARG A 158 -17.35 5.71 -8.80
N ASP A 159 -18.46 6.10 -8.19
CA ASP A 159 -18.62 7.45 -7.61
C ASP A 159 -17.60 7.70 -6.46
N GLN A 160 -17.23 6.67 -5.71
CA GLN A 160 -16.18 6.69 -4.68
C GLN A 160 -14.75 6.58 -5.25
N LEU A 161 -14.57 5.93 -6.40
CA LEU A 161 -13.31 5.95 -7.16
C LEU A 161 -13.00 7.35 -7.70
N ASP A 162 -14.03 8.12 -8.05
CA ASP A 162 -13.93 9.49 -8.51
C ASP A 162 -13.86 10.56 -7.39
N GLU A 163 -14.22 10.23 -6.14
CA GLU A 163 -14.19 11.18 -5.01
C GLU A 163 -12.78 11.74 -4.73
N VAL A 164 -12.70 12.99 -4.29
CA VAL A 164 -11.46 13.62 -3.81
C VAL A 164 -11.41 13.57 -2.30
N HIS A 165 -10.52 12.74 -1.77
CA HIS A 165 -10.17 12.75 -0.36
C HIS A 165 -8.96 13.66 -0.18
N ASN A 166 -9.19 14.92 0.21
CA ASN A 166 -8.14 15.82 0.66
C ASN A 166 -7.70 15.38 2.06
N VAL A 167 -6.55 14.71 2.16
CA VAL A 167 -6.11 14.06 3.41
C VAL A 167 -4.82 14.68 3.96
N PRO A 168 -4.71 14.82 5.29
CA PRO A 168 -3.56 15.43 5.96
C PRO A 168 -2.43 14.42 6.19
N PHE A 169 -1.20 14.94 6.13
CA PHE A 169 0.04 14.23 6.43
C PHE A 169 0.82 14.95 7.53
N ALA A 170 1.59 14.17 8.29
CA ALA A 170 2.44 14.67 9.37
C ALA A 170 3.35 15.82 8.86
N GLY A 171 3.18 17.02 9.44
CA GLY A 171 3.79 18.25 8.94
C GLY A 171 2.84 19.24 8.24
N ASN A 172 1.51 19.09 8.39
CA ASN A 172 0.47 19.97 7.82
C ASN A 172 0.43 20.02 6.29
N ALA A 173 1.00 19.03 5.60
CA ALA A 173 0.85 18.88 4.16
C ALA A 173 -0.48 18.18 3.85
N MET A 174 -1.31 18.77 2.99
CA MET A 174 -2.49 18.09 2.41
C MET A 174 -2.13 17.47 1.05
N VAL A 175 -2.71 16.32 0.73
CA VAL A 175 -2.70 15.74 -0.62
C VAL A 175 -4.12 15.36 -1.04
N ASP A 176 -4.49 15.71 -2.27
CA ASP A 176 -5.70 15.19 -2.90
C ASP A 176 -5.46 13.77 -3.41
N ILE A 177 -6.11 12.79 -2.78
CA ILE A 177 -6.06 11.38 -3.17
C ILE A 177 -7.43 10.97 -3.71
N ARG A 178 -7.46 10.17 -4.78
CA ARG A 178 -8.68 9.54 -5.31
C ARG A 178 -8.48 8.05 -5.37
N LEU A 179 -9.49 7.25 -5.02
CA LEU A 179 -9.34 5.80 -5.08
C LEU A 179 -9.07 5.28 -6.50
N LYS A 180 -9.40 6.02 -7.57
CA LYS A 180 -9.02 5.66 -8.95
C LYS A 180 -7.53 5.81 -9.30
N THR A 181 -6.71 6.52 -8.52
CA THR A 181 -5.24 6.48 -8.70
C THR A 181 -4.62 5.30 -7.96
N ILE A 182 -5.32 4.75 -6.97
CA ILE A 182 -4.92 3.58 -6.17
C ILE A 182 -5.42 2.27 -6.80
N LEU A 183 -6.61 2.28 -7.42
CA LEU A 183 -7.26 1.13 -8.07
C LEU A 183 -7.51 1.39 -9.58
N PRO A 184 -6.46 1.71 -10.38
CA PRO A 184 -6.64 2.20 -11.75
C PRO A 184 -7.16 1.14 -12.74
N ASN A 185 -6.85 -0.14 -12.56
CA ASN A 185 -7.31 -1.19 -13.48
C ASN A 185 -8.80 -1.51 -13.23
N THR A 186 -9.23 -1.47 -11.97
CA THR A 186 -10.63 -1.59 -11.54
C THR A 186 -11.46 -0.39 -12.01
N TYR A 187 -10.93 0.82 -11.90
CA TYR A 187 -11.57 2.03 -12.43
C TYR A 187 -11.77 1.94 -13.95
N LEU A 188 -10.74 1.54 -14.70
CA LEU A 188 -10.83 1.38 -16.16
C LEU A 188 -11.96 0.44 -16.57
N LEU A 189 -12.10 -0.72 -15.91
CA LEU A 189 -13.17 -1.68 -16.20
C LEU A 189 -14.56 -1.23 -15.70
N LEU A 190 -14.63 -0.28 -14.76
CA LEU A 190 -15.88 0.31 -14.26
C LEU A 190 -16.39 1.45 -15.15
N ASP A 191 -15.49 2.32 -15.60
CA ASP A 191 -15.77 3.46 -16.48
C ASP A 191 -16.10 2.99 -17.91
N SER A 192 -15.46 1.93 -18.40
CA SER A 192 -15.71 1.38 -19.74
C SER A 192 -17.05 0.63 -19.91
N ARG A 193 -17.95 0.62 -18.90
CA ARG A 193 -19.22 -0.09 -18.97
C ARG A 193 -20.35 0.77 -19.52
N GLN A 194 -21.33 0.14 -20.15
CA GLN A 194 -22.65 0.77 -20.34
C GLN A 194 -23.44 0.72 -19.02
N TYR A 195 -24.22 1.77 -18.74
CA TYR A 195 -24.95 2.01 -17.48
C TYR A 195 -25.94 0.94 -16.99
N PHE A 196 -26.07 -0.20 -17.70
CA PHE A 196 -27.04 -1.26 -17.42
C PHE A 196 -26.42 -2.66 -17.30
N ASP A 197 -25.10 -2.78 -17.51
CA ASP A 197 -24.39 -4.06 -17.50
C ASP A 197 -23.80 -4.39 -16.12
N THR A 198 -24.21 -5.55 -15.61
CA THR A 198 -23.51 -6.23 -14.51
C THR A 198 -22.13 -6.68 -14.97
N PRO A 199 -21.08 -6.53 -14.15
CA PRO A 199 -19.76 -7.06 -14.49
C PRO A 199 -19.82 -8.58 -14.56
N SER A 200 -19.05 -9.15 -15.48
CA SER A 200 -18.96 -10.60 -15.65
C SER A 200 -18.16 -11.30 -14.55
N MET A 201 -17.33 -10.58 -13.81
CA MET A 201 -16.36 -11.10 -12.82
C MET A 201 -15.47 -12.25 -13.31
N GLY A 202 -15.30 -12.36 -14.64
CA GLY A 202 -14.38 -13.31 -15.24
C GLY A 202 -12.91 -12.91 -15.12
N GLU A 203 -12.04 -13.70 -15.72
CA GLU A 203 -10.57 -13.63 -15.66
C GLU A 203 -9.98 -12.20 -15.80
N THR A 204 -10.54 -11.35 -16.67
CA THR A 204 -10.10 -9.94 -16.83
C THR A 204 -10.35 -9.09 -15.58
N TRP A 205 -11.48 -9.29 -14.90
CA TRP A 205 -11.82 -8.58 -13.66
C TRP A 205 -10.92 -9.03 -12.51
N ILE A 206 -10.77 -10.35 -12.32
CA ILE A 206 -9.88 -10.94 -11.32
C ILE A 206 -8.43 -10.47 -11.55
N THR A 207 -7.97 -10.45 -12.80
CA THR A 207 -6.63 -9.94 -13.17
C THR A 207 -6.45 -8.47 -12.81
N ALA A 208 -7.45 -7.62 -13.08
CA ALA A 208 -7.42 -6.21 -12.71
C ALA A 208 -7.40 -6.02 -11.18
N PHE A 209 -8.18 -6.81 -10.44
CA PHE A 209 -8.23 -6.78 -8.98
C PHE A 209 -6.91 -7.23 -8.36
N LYS A 210 -6.36 -8.37 -8.79
CA LYS A 210 -5.03 -8.85 -8.36
C LYS A 210 -3.95 -7.81 -8.61
N LYS A 211 -3.97 -7.17 -9.80
CA LYS A 211 -3.00 -6.14 -10.16
C LYS A 211 -3.13 -4.88 -9.31
N ASP A 212 -4.34 -4.40 -9.04
CA ASP A 212 -4.56 -3.23 -8.18
C ASP A 212 -4.21 -3.50 -6.71
N ILE A 213 -4.68 -4.62 -6.13
CA ILE A 213 -4.39 -4.94 -4.72
C ILE A 213 -2.91 -5.30 -4.52
N GLY A 214 -2.28 -5.93 -5.52
CA GLY A 214 -0.84 -6.15 -5.59
C GLY A 214 -0.01 -4.89 -5.90
N SER A 215 -0.64 -3.76 -6.29
CA SER A 215 0.06 -2.49 -6.54
C SER A 215 -0.32 -1.36 -5.59
N LEU A 216 -1.14 -1.58 -4.55
CA LEU A 216 -1.50 -0.56 -3.56
C LEU A 216 -0.30 0.27 -3.05
N PRO A 217 0.87 -0.34 -2.70
CA PRO A 217 2.02 0.42 -2.20
C PRO A 217 2.53 1.40 -3.26
N PHE A 218 2.86 0.89 -4.44
CA PHE A 218 3.38 1.66 -5.57
C PHE A 218 2.37 2.70 -6.08
N SER A 219 1.07 2.41 -6.06
CA SER A 219 0.03 3.34 -6.51
C SER A 219 -0.19 4.49 -5.52
N ILE A 220 -0.05 4.23 -4.21
CA ILE A 220 -0.03 5.28 -3.18
C ILE A 220 1.26 6.10 -3.25
N GLU A 221 2.42 5.44 -3.33
CA GLU A 221 3.72 6.08 -3.57
C GLU A 221 3.67 7.04 -4.77
N ASN A 222 3.20 6.58 -5.93
CA ASN A 222 3.10 7.43 -7.12
C ASN A 222 2.13 8.61 -6.91
N THR A 223 1.03 8.42 -6.17
CA THR A 223 0.12 9.51 -5.81
C THR A 223 0.81 10.54 -4.89
N LEU A 224 1.61 10.08 -3.93
CA LEU A 224 2.37 10.93 -3.00
C LEU A 224 3.55 11.66 -3.70
N LYS A 225 4.30 10.97 -4.57
CA LYS A 225 5.44 11.51 -5.36
C LYS A 225 5.01 12.72 -6.21
N VAL A 226 3.77 12.80 -6.68
CA VAL A 226 3.27 13.97 -7.44
C VAL A 226 3.16 15.22 -6.55
N SER A 227 2.70 15.10 -5.31
CA SER A 227 2.44 16.26 -4.46
C SER A 227 3.71 17.02 -4.07
N LYS A 228 3.79 18.31 -4.43
CA LYS A 228 4.88 19.20 -4.01
C LYS A 228 4.86 19.47 -2.50
N ASN A 229 3.67 19.54 -1.89
CA ASN A 229 3.54 19.79 -0.45
C ASN A 229 4.03 18.58 0.37
N PHE A 230 3.78 17.36 -0.13
CA PHE A 230 4.33 16.15 0.47
C PHE A 230 5.85 16.07 0.26
N ARG A 231 6.31 16.19 -1.00
CA ARG A 231 7.75 16.15 -1.37
C ARG A 231 8.64 17.15 -0.63
N ASN A 232 8.09 18.26 -0.13
CA ASN A 232 8.81 19.29 0.59
C ASN A 232 8.63 19.22 2.13
N SER A 233 8.08 18.12 2.67
CA SER A 233 7.89 17.93 4.12
C SER A 233 8.87 16.90 4.68
N LYS A 234 9.19 17.01 5.98
CA LYS A 234 10.01 16.03 6.73
C LYS A 234 9.60 14.59 6.45
N THR A 235 8.30 14.33 6.53
CA THR A 235 7.71 13.00 6.34
C THR A 235 7.84 12.54 4.90
N GLY A 236 7.62 13.44 3.93
CA GLY A 236 7.73 13.11 2.51
C GLY A 236 9.15 12.89 2.04
N HIS A 237 10.14 13.68 2.51
CA HIS A 237 11.57 13.43 2.25
C HIS A 237 11.91 11.98 2.65
N PHE A 238 11.67 11.62 3.92
CA PHE A 238 11.97 10.29 4.44
C PHE A 238 11.21 9.16 3.73
N THR A 239 9.90 9.34 3.54
CA THR A 239 9.04 8.35 2.87
C THR A 239 9.53 8.07 1.45
N LEU A 240 9.86 9.12 0.70
CA LEU A 240 10.28 8.98 -0.70
C LEU A 240 11.72 8.50 -0.84
N ALA A 241 12.62 8.82 0.10
CA ALA A 241 13.95 8.22 0.18
C ALA A 241 13.86 6.69 0.33
N LEU A 242 12.98 6.19 1.19
CA LEU A 242 12.78 4.74 1.37
C LEU A 242 12.12 4.07 0.17
N PHE A 243 11.25 4.74 -0.59
CA PHE A 243 10.74 4.21 -1.85
C PHE A 243 11.80 4.21 -2.98
N ASP A 244 12.64 5.25 -3.07
CA ASP A 244 13.75 5.31 -4.03
C ASP A 244 14.82 4.23 -3.72
N MET A 245 15.06 3.97 -2.44
CA MET A 245 15.83 2.83 -1.96
C MET A 245 15.26 1.51 -2.49
N VAL A 246 13.96 1.23 -2.25
CA VAL A 246 13.29 0.00 -2.71
C VAL A 246 13.35 -0.17 -4.23
N ASP A 247 13.04 0.87 -5.00
CA ASP A 247 13.03 0.81 -6.48
C ASP A 247 14.42 0.44 -7.03
N ARG A 248 15.50 1.01 -6.49
CA ARG A 248 16.89 0.66 -6.88
C ARG A 248 17.27 -0.76 -6.47
N ILE A 249 16.79 -1.23 -5.33
CA ILE A 249 17.01 -2.61 -4.88
C ILE A 249 16.35 -3.59 -5.86
N GLU A 250 15.08 -3.35 -6.22
CA GLU A 250 14.37 -4.21 -7.18
C GLU A 250 14.97 -4.15 -8.60
N GLN A 251 15.54 -3.01 -8.98
CA GLN A 251 16.32 -2.84 -10.21
C GLN A 251 17.71 -3.52 -10.17
N GLY A 252 18.19 -3.96 -9.00
CA GLY A 252 19.41 -4.75 -8.84
C GLY A 252 20.71 -3.95 -8.70
N TYR A 253 20.65 -2.70 -8.21
CA TYR A 253 21.84 -1.89 -7.89
C TYR A 253 22.65 -2.52 -6.74
N HIS A 254 23.95 -2.23 -6.66
CA HIS A 254 24.80 -2.78 -5.60
C HIS A 254 24.45 -2.16 -4.23
N PRO A 255 24.54 -2.91 -3.12
CA PRO A 255 24.14 -2.40 -1.80
C PRO A 255 24.85 -1.11 -1.37
N LEU A 256 26.15 -1.03 -1.66
CA LEU A 256 26.98 0.15 -1.44
C LEU A 256 26.50 1.35 -2.27
N GLU A 257 26.11 1.14 -3.54
CA GLU A 257 25.63 2.19 -4.45
C GLU A 257 24.29 2.77 -3.99
N VAL A 258 23.37 1.92 -3.52
CA VAL A 258 22.08 2.38 -2.99
C VAL A 258 22.28 3.24 -1.74
N ILE A 259 23.17 2.82 -0.82
CA ILE A 259 23.50 3.58 0.39
C ILE A 259 24.25 4.88 0.05
N GLU A 260 25.19 4.85 -0.90
CA GLU A 260 25.92 6.04 -1.36
C GLU A 260 25.00 7.06 -2.05
N ASP A 261 24.12 6.62 -2.94
CA ASP A 261 23.16 7.51 -3.61
C ASP A 261 22.17 8.12 -2.60
N LEU A 262 21.62 7.33 -1.66
CA LEU A 262 20.78 7.86 -0.58
C LEU A 262 21.48 8.99 0.18
N GLY A 263 22.75 8.81 0.54
CA GLY A 263 23.55 9.85 1.21
C GLY A 263 23.82 11.07 0.34
N ASN A 264 24.09 10.89 -0.96
CA ASN A 264 24.45 11.97 -1.89
C ASN A 264 23.24 12.75 -2.44
N THR A 265 22.17 12.06 -2.82
CA THR A 265 20.90 12.64 -3.32
C THR A 265 20.23 13.51 -2.26
N HIS A 266 20.27 13.10 -0.98
CA HIS A 266 19.67 13.88 0.12
C HIS A 266 20.61 14.94 0.71
N ARG A 267 21.94 14.83 0.49
CA ARG A 267 22.97 15.81 0.91
C ARG A 267 22.69 17.25 0.44
N GLN A 268 22.09 17.40 -0.74
CA GLN A 268 21.77 18.73 -1.31
C GLN A 268 20.51 19.35 -0.71
N TYR A 269 19.64 18.56 -0.07
CA TYR A 269 18.37 18.98 0.52
C TYR A 269 18.44 19.03 2.05
N ASN A 270 19.58 19.50 2.58
CA ASN A 270 20.07 19.37 3.95
C ASN A 270 19.25 20.14 5.03
N THR A 271 17.93 19.95 5.02
CA THR A 271 16.93 20.75 5.75
C THR A 271 16.35 20.03 6.96
N HIS A 272 16.49 18.70 7.03
CA HIS A 272 15.91 17.87 8.07
C HIS A 272 16.99 16.98 8.70
N GLN A 273 16.79 16.63 9.98
CA GLN A 273 17.75 15.80 10.72
C GLN A 273 17.88 14.38 10.11
N ILE A 274 16.82 13.89 9.49
CA ILE A 274 16.78 12.55 8.90
C ILE A 274 17.68 12.44 7.65
N ASP A 275 17.84 13.54 6.90
CA ASP A 275 18.78 13.64 5.78
C ASP A 275 20.23 13.46 6.26
N GLN A 276 20.55 13.95 7.47
CA GLN A 276 21.87 13.78 8.09
C GLN A 276 22.14 12.32 8.44
N TYR A 277 21.13 11.54 8.83
CA TYR A 277 21.28 10.12 9.15
C TYR A 277 21.50 9.27 7.89
N PHE A 278 20.88 9.60 6.75
CA PHE A 278 21.23 8.99 5.46
C PHE A 278 22.67 9.33 5.06
N GLY A 279 23.08 10.60 5.23
CA GLY A 279 24.47 11.03 5.03
C GLY A 279 25.47 10.33 5.96
N LEU A 280 25.10 10.06 7.21
CA LEU A 280 25.93 9.33 8.19
C LEU A 280 26.03 7.85 7.85
N LEU A 281 24.95 7.19 7.44
CA LEU A 281 24.98 5.79 6.99
C LEU A 281 25.92 5.65 5.78
N ALA A 282 25.80 6.55 4.79
CA ALA A 282 26.69 6.57 3.63
C ALA A 282 28.14 6.84 4.01
N LEU A 283 28.40 7.83 4.86
CA LEU A 283 29.75 8.15 5.34
C LEU A 283 30.42 6.95 6.04
N LEU A 284 29.69 6.25 6.90
CA LEU A 284 30.19 5.08 7.62
C LEU A 284 30.39 3.88 6.70
N ALA A 285 29.47 3.61 5.78
CA ALA A 285 29.58 2.52 4.82
C ALA A 285 30.78 2.72 3.87
N LEU A 286 30.94 3.93 3.31
CA LEU A 286 32.03 4.26 2.38
C LEU A 286 33.41 4.20 3.05
N ASN A 287 33.55 4.80 4.24
CA ASN A 287 34.81 4.77 4.98
C ASN A 287 35.17 3.39 5.55
N SER A 288 34.18 2.52 5.71
CA SER A 288 34.34 1.11 6.11
C SER A 288 34.27 0.16 4.91
N THR A 289 34.65 0.63 3.72
CA THR A 289 34.80 -0.20 2.52
C THR A 289 36.28 -0.50 2.28
N GLY A 290 36.62 -1.80 2.29
CA GLY A 290 37.90 -2.32 1.82
C GLY A 290 37.89 -2.66 0.33
N ILE A 291 39.06 -2.98 -0.22
CA ILE A 291 39.25 -3.48 -1.59
C ILE A 291 40.11 -4.75 -1.48
N ASP A 292 39.68 -5.84 -2.13
CA ASP A 292 40.40 -7.11 -2.11
C ASP A 292 41.47 -7.22 -3.24
N PHE A 293 42.11 -8.39 -3.35
CA PHE A 293 43.13 -8.66 -4.36
C PHE A 293 42.60 -8.74 -5.80
N GLU A 294 41.28 -8.86 -5.99
CA GLU A 294 40.62 -8.85 -7.31
C GLU A 294 40.08 -7.46 -7.66
N GLY A 295 40.23 -6.47 -6.77
CA GLY A 295 39.74 -5.10 -6.92
C GLY A 295 38.28 -4.92 -6.49
N VAL A 296 37.66 -5.93 -5.88
CA VAL A 296 36.26 -5.89 -5.46
C VAL A 296 36.12 -5.14 -4.13
N ARG A 297 35.19 -4.19 -4.11
CA ARG A 297 34.80 -3.45 -2.90
C ARG A 297 33.95 -4.33 -1.99
N HIS A 298 34.34 -4.45 -0.72
CA HIS A 298 33.60 -5.15 0.32
C HIS A 298 33.52 -4.28 1.58
N TRP A 299 32.48 -4.44 2.40
CA TRP A 299 32.47 -3.84 3.74
C TRP A 299 33.40 -4.60 4.67
N LEU A 300 34.12 -3.86 5.52
CA LEU A 300 34.99 -4.47 6.54
C LEU A 300 34.21 -5.46 7.38
N SER A 301 34.77 -6.65 7.55
CA SER A 301 34.23 -7.62 8.48
C SER A 301 34.37 -7.15 9.93
N VAL A 302 33.47 -7.64 10.78
CA VAL A 302 33.57 -7.46 12.24
C VAL A 302 34.94 -7.90 12.78
N ASP A 303 35.57 -8.89 12.17
CA ASP A 303 36.88 -9.41 12.59
C ASP A 303 38.07 -8.58 12.11
N GLU A 304 38.01 -7.93 10.94
CA GLU A 304 39.00 -6.92 10.56
C GLU A 304 38.98 -5.71 11.50
N LEU A 305 37.77 -5.25 11.88
CA LEU A 305 37.62 -4.22 12.91
C LEU A 305 38.17 -4.69 14.27
N ASN A 306 37.98 -5.96 14.64
CA ASN A 306 38.60 -6.54 15.83
C ASN A 306 40.14 -6.57 15.73
N ALA A 307 40.69 -6.84 14.55
CA ALA A 307 42.13 -6.96 14.31
C ALA A 307 42.87 -5.61 14.31
N MET A 308 42.18 -4.48 14.08
CA MET A 308 42.79 -3.14 14.19
C MET A 308 43.42 -2.90 15.58
N PRO A 309 44.67 -2.43 15.68
CA PRO A 309 45.26 -2.01 16.95
C PRO A 309 44.63 -0.70 17.46
N GLU A 310 44.77 -0.42 18.76
CA GLU A 310 44.10 0.71 19.43
C GLU A 310 44.35 2.09 18.78
N PRO A 311 45.60 2.46 18.39
CA PRO A 311 45.84 3.73 17.73
C PRO A 311 45.18 3.81 16.34
N ALA A 312 45.16 2.70 15.60
CA ALA A 312 44.48 2.64 14.31
C ALA A 312 42.97 2.85 14.46
N ARG A 313 42.32 2.21 15.45
CA ARG A 313 40.88 2.45 15.73
C ARG A 313 40.59 3.92 16.06
N LYS A 314 41.50 4.56 16.81
CA LYS A 314 41.43 5.98 17.18
C LYS A 314 41.53 6.88 15.94
N TYR A 315 42.48 6.63 15.03
CA TYR A 315 42.64 7.40 13.79
C TYR A 315 41.50 7.15 12.79
N PHE A 316 41.08 5.89 12.59
CA PHE A 316 39.96 5.49 11.74
C PHE A 316 38.67 6.26 12.05
N LEU A 317 38.25 6.23 13.33
CA LEU A 317 37.08 6.98 13.77
C LEU A 317 37.32 8.50 13.78
N GLY A 318 38.56 8.93 13.96
CA GLY A 318 38.97 10.32 13.84
C GLY A 318 38.72 10.88 12.44
N LEU A 319 39.17 10.19 11.40
CA LEU A 319 38.97 10.60 10.00
C LEU A 319 37.48 10.64 9.66
N ILE A 320 36.72 9.60 10.04
CA ILE A 320 35.26 9.55 9.92
C ILE A 320 34.60 10.75 10.65
N TYR A 321 35.05 11.05 11.87
CA TYR A 321 34.52 12.17 12.66
C TYR A 321 34.81 13.52 11.98
N GLN A 322 36.03 13.76 11.50
CA GLN A 322 36.39 15.01 10.82
C GLN A 322 35.62 15.18 9.50
N GLN A 323 35.54 14.15 8.66
CA GLN A 323 34.72 14.18 7.44
C GLN A 323 33.24 14.47 7.76
N GLY A 324 32.69 13.82 8.79
CA GLY A 324 31.31 14.04 9.23
C GLY A 324 31.06 15.42 9.85
N LEU A 325 32.07 16.01 10.49
CA LEU A 325 32.04 17.36 11.05
C LEU A 325 32.12 18.42 9.95
N HIS A 326 33.06 18.28 9.01
CA HIS A 326 33.26 19.19 7.88
C HIS A 326 32.08 19.14 6.89
N ALA A 327 31.45 17.98 6.71
CA ALA A 327 30.19 17.84 5.98
C ALA A 327 28.96 18.37 6.75
N GLY A 328 29.12 18.83 7.99
CA GLY A 328 28.06 19.35 8.86
C GLY A 328 27.13 18.30 9.48
N LEU A 329 27.23 17.03 9.06
CA LEU A 329 26.35 15.93 9.45
C LEU A 329 26.28 15.77 10.98
N LEU A 330 27.44 15.65 11.64
CA LEU A 330 27.52 15.41 13.08
C LEU A 330 27.03 16.62 13.91
N SER A 331 27.18 17.84 13.37
CA SER A 331 26.72 19.08 13.99
C SER A 331 25.20 19.28 13.89
N ASN A 332 24.58 18.74 12.83
CA ASN A 332 23.15 18.87 12.57
C ASN A 332 22.31 17.75 13.22
N ILE A 333 22.92 16.58 13.51
CA ILE A 333 22.28 15.53 14.30
C ILE A 333 22.18 15.98 15.76
N ARG A 334 20.96 16.30 16.21
CA ARG A 334 20.64 16.64 17.61
C ARG A 334 20.19 15.41 18.37
N LEU A 335 20.76 15.19 19.55
CA LEU A 335 20.45 14.07 20.43
C LEU A 335 19.60 14.53 21.62
N THR A 336 19.73 15.81 22.00
CA THR A 336 18.81 16.54 22.90
C THR A 336 18.69 18.00 22.43
N ASP A 337 17.98 18.85 23.17
CA ASP A 337 17.95 20.30 22.93
C ASP A 337 19.35 20.97 23.03
N THR A 338 20.28 20.37 23.79
CA THR A 338 21.60 20.95 24.10
C THR A 338 22.78 20.13 23.57
N SER A 339 22.58 18.89 23.12
CA SER A 339 23.65 18.01 22.62
C SER A 339 23.45 17.61 21.15
N THR A 340 24.56 17.62 20.41
CA THR A 340 24.67 17.12 19.03
C THR A 340 25.57 15.88 19.00
N LEU A 341 25.51 15.10 17.91
CA LEU A 341 26.40 13.94 17.75
C LEU A 341 27.88 14.35 17.72
N ALA A 342 28.21 15.51 17.13
CA ALA A 342 29.56 16.09 17.19
C ALA A 342 30.05 16.34 18.62
N GLY A 343 29.16 16.76 19.54
CA GLY A 343 29.46 16.95 20.95
C GLY A 343 29.37 15.68 21.81
N ALA A 344 28.82 14.59 21.26
CA ALA A 344 28.64 13.31 21.95
C ALA A 344 29.78 12.30 21.68
N VAL A 345 30.67 12.57 20.72
CA VAL A 345 31.88 11.75 20.48
C VAL A 345 33.10 12.51 20.98
N THR A 346 33.89 11.88 21.86
CA THR A 346 35.05 12.46 22.53
C THR A 346 36.22 11.47 22.56
N LEU A 347 37.42 11.95 22.89
CA LEU A 347 38.61 11.10 23.06
C LEU A 347 38.46 10.06 24.19
N ASP A 348 37.58 10.29 25.17
CA ASP A 348 37.33 9.35 26.27
C ASP A 348 36.29 8.27 25.92
N ASN A 349 35.30 8.60 25.07
CA ASN A 349 34.19 7.70 24.75
C ASN A 349 34.22 7.10 23.34
N TYR A 350 35.24 7.42 22.53
CA TYR A 350 35.43 6.85 21.19
C TYR A 350 35.37 5.30 21.10
N PRO A 351 35.71 4.50 22.13
CA PRO A 351 35.54 3.04 22.05
C PRO A 351 34.07 2.61 22.00
N HIS A 352 33.14 3.41 22.54
CA HIS A 352 31.70 3.20 22.36
C HIS A 352 31.29 3.54 20.93
N PHE A 353 31.78 4.63 20.34
CA PHE A 353 31.55 4.94 18.92
C PHE A 353 32.11 3.83 18.00
N PHE A 354 33.25 3.23 18.37
CA PHE A 354 33.79 2.04 17.68
C PHE A 354 32.84 0.84 17.76
N SER A 355 32.20 0.62 18.91
CA SER A 355 31.18 -0.42 19.05
C SER A 355 29.95 -0.16 18.17
N VAL A 356 29.59 1.11 17.92
CA VAL A 356 28.49 1.47 17.01
C VAL A 356 28.86 1.21 15.55
N VAL A 357 30.05 1.64 15.11
CA VAL A 357 30.51 1.37 13.74
C VAL A 357 30.70 -0.14 13.50
N LYS A 358 31.21 -0.87 14.49
CA LYS A 358 31.30 -2.34 14.46
C LYS A 358 29.92 -3.02 14.42
N GLY A 359 28.95 -2.51 15.17
CA GLY A 359 27.56 -2.99 15.13
C GLY A 359 26.96 -2.81 13.74
N LEU A 360 27.10 -1.61 13.17
CA LEU A 360 26.65 -1.28 11.82
C LEU A 360 27.32 -2.17 10.76
N MET A 361 28.64 -2.35 10.79
CA MET A 361 29.31 -3.28 9.87
C MET A 361 28.81 -4.71 10.04
N GLY A 362 28.57 -5.16 11.27
CA GLY A 362 27.95 -6.46 11.54
C GLY A 362 26.53 -6.61 10.98
N ASP A 363 25.80 -5.52 10.70
CA ASP A 363 24.55 -5.56 9.96
C ASP A 363 24.77 -5.47 8.43
N LEU A 364 25.73 -4.67 7.96
CA LEU A 364 26.09 -4.57 6.55
C LEU A 364 26.76 -5.86 6.00
N ASN A 365 27.52 -6.60 6.79
CA ASN A 365 28.09 -7.89 6.35
C ASN A 365 26.98 -8.92 6.07
N LYS A 366 25.93 -8.99 6.91
CA LYS A 366 24.75 -9.87 6.70
C LYS A 366 24.04 -9.60 5.38
N ILE A 367 24.09 -8.36 4.91
CA ILE A 367 23.51 -7.93 3.63
C ILE A 367 24.30 -8.54 2.46
N ASP A 368 25.63 -8.55 2.54
CA ASP A 368 26.50 -9.05 1.47
C ASP A 368 26.59 -10.59 1.44
N ASP A 369 26.55 -11.24 2.62
CA ASP A 369 26.33 -12.68 2.77
C ASP A 369 25.07 -13.12 2.01
N GLN A 370 23.97 -12.40 2.22
CA GLN A 370 22.71 -12.65 1.54
C GLN A 370 22.81 -12.35 0.04
N LEU A 371 23.42 -11.23 -0.36
CA LEU A 371 23.63 -10.87 -1.76
C LEU A 371 24.41 -11.95 -2.54
N THR A 372 25.32 -12.65 -1.89
CA THR A 372 26.09 -13.75 -2.48
C THR A 372 25.22 -14.98 -2.73
N ILE A 373 24.46 -15.44 -1.73
CA ILE A 373 23.46 -16.53 -1.86
C ILE A 373 22.43 -16.19 -2.95
N VAL A 374 22.10 -14.91 -3.09
CA VAL A 374 21.18 -14.35 -4.08
C VAL A 374 21.73 -14.39 -5.50
N LYS A 375 22.98 -13.99 -5.73
CA LYS A 375 23.64 -14.06 -7.05
C LYS A 375 23.64 -15.49 -7.60
N ASP A 376 23.68 -16.51 -6.73
CA ASP A 376 23.49 -17.91 -7.12
C ASP A 376 22.01 -18.31 -7.29
N SER A 377 21.12 -17.87 -6.40
CA SER A 377 19.69 -18.22 -6.46
C SER A 377 18.94 -17.59 -7.64
N LEU A 378 19.38 -16.42 -8.13
CA LEU A 378 18.81 -15.79 -9.33
C LEU A 378 19.05 -16.63 -10.60
N LYS A 379 20.09 -17.49 -10.61
CA LYS A 379 20.38 -18.41 -11.74
C LYS A 379 19.32 -19.50 -11.92
N SER A 380 18.45 -19.75 -10.92
CA SER A 380 17.34 -20.72 -10.99
C SER A 380 15.96 -20.08 -11.15
N ASN A 381 15.89 -18.74 -11.26
CA ASN A 381 14.74 -17.98 -11.76
C ASN A 381 13.42 -18.09 -10.94
N SER A 382 13.50 -18.35 -9.63
CA SER A 382 12.32 -18.54 -8.76
C SER A 382 12.33 -17.79 -7.41
N ALA A 383 13.39 -17.02 -7.11
CA ALA A 383 13.62 -16.45 -5.76
C ALA A 383 13.75 -14.92 -5.68
N ALA A 384 13.70 -14.19 -6.81
CA ALA A 384 14.14 -12.78 -6.89
C ALA A 384 13.45 -11.81 -5.91
N LEU A 385 12.13 -11.94 -5.72
CA LEU A 385 11.36 -10.90 -5.03
C LEU A 385 11.48 -11.00 -3.50
N GLY A 386 11.33 -12.20 -2.91
CA GLY A 386 11.51 -12.42 -1.46
C GLY A 386 12.92 -12.09 -0.96
N VAL A 387 13.88 -12.12 -1.88
CA VAL A 387 15.27 -11.71 -1.69
C VAL A 387 15.41 -10.20 -1.49
N TYR A 388 14.81 -9.38 -2.36
CA TYR A 388 14.83 -7.92 -2.25
C TYR A 388 14.21 -7.42 -0.95
N LEU A 389 13.27 -8.17 -0.37
CA LEU A 389 12.70 -7.87 0.95
C LEU A 389 13.69 -8.05 2.08
N THR A 390 14.40 -9.18 2.07
CA THR A 390 15.34 -9.55 3.14
C THR A 390 16.48 -8.53 3.17
N TYR A 391 16.95 -8.15 1.97
CA TYR A 391 17.82 -7.02 1.72
C TYR A 391 17.26 -5.68 2.27
N THR A 392 16.04 -5.28 1.84
CA THR A 392 15.45 -3.98 2.21
C THR A 392 15.27 -3.86 3.72
N ASN A 393 14.80 -4.94 4.36
CA ASN A 393 14.67 -5.03 5.81
C ASN A 393 16.02 -4.88 6.51
N ALA A 394 17.09 -5.46 5.96
CA ALA A 394 18.42 -5.39 6.55
C ALA A 394 19.05 -4.00 6.44
N VAL A 395 18.92 -3.28 5.30
CA VAL A 395 19.33 -1.86 5.21
C VAL A 395 18.53 -0.99 6.18
N TYR A 396 17.22 -1.21 6.27
CA TYR A 396 16.38 -0.51 7.24
C TYR A 396 16.81 -0.82 8.69
N THR A 397 17.13 -2.07 9.02
CA THR A 397 17.61 -2.47 10.35
C THR A 397 18.94 -1.80 10.67
N ALA A 398 19.89 -1.76 9.73
CA ALA A 398 21.16 -1.06 9.87
C ALA A 398 20.97 0.46 10.11
N PHE A 399 19.99 1.08 9.44
CA PHE A 399 19.62 2.48 9.66
C PHE A 399 18.96 2.71 11.03
N ASP A 400 18.02 1.85 11.43
CA ASP A 400 17.31 1.92 12.71
C ASP A 400 18.28 1.78 13.89
N HIS A 401 19.16 0.78 13.84
CA HIS A 401 20.25 0.60 14.79
C HIS A 401 21.23 1.79 14.77
N LEU A 402 21.57 2.36 13.61
CA LEU A 402 22.43 3.54 13.55
C LEU A 402 21.80 4.73 14.29
N VAL A 403 20.52 5.02 14.05
CA VAL A 403 19.82 6.12 14.73
C VAL A 403 19.79 5.84 16.24
N GLU A 404 19.31 4.67 16.68
CA GLU A 404 19.22 4.32 18.10
C GLU A 404 20.56 4.45 18.82
N ASN A 405 21.61 3.86 18.26
CA ASN A 405 22.95 3.87 18.84
C ASN A 405 23.52 5.29 19.01
N THR A 406 23.18 6.25 18.13
CA THR A 406 23.67 7.64 18.31
C THR A 406 23.09 8.33 19.56
N PHE A 407 21.86 8.00 19.99
CA PHE A 407 21.33 8.46 21.27
C PHE A 407 21.98 7.73 22.45
N GLN A 408 22.27 6.43 22.31
CA GLN A 408 22.99 5.66 23.33
C GLN A 408 24.41 6.20 23.58
N LEU A 409 25.11 6.72 22.55
CA LEU A 409 26.41 7.39 22.69
C LEU A 409 26.36 8.66 23.57
N ALA A 410 25.24 9.38 23.56
CA ALA A 410 24.99 10.51 24.45
C ALA A 410 24.41 10.10 25.82
N GLY A 411 24.27 8.79 26.10
CA GLY A 411 23.76 8.27 27.37
C GLY A 411 22.30 8.67 27.65
N THR A 412 21.46 8.76 26.63
CA THR A 412 20.08 9.27 26.77
C THR A 412 19.02 8.38 26.13
N ASP A 413 17.91 8.19 26.84
CA ASP A 413 16.70 7.49 26.37
C ASP A 413 15.85 8.33 25.40
N ALA A 414 16.27 9.56 25.07
CA ALA A 414 15.54 10.50 24.21
C ALA A 414 15.23 9.96 22.79
N TYR A 415 15.88 8.88 22.38
CA TYR A 415 15.52 8.09 21.19
C TYR A 415 14.01 7.78 21.14
N TYR A 416 13.43 7.27 22.23
CA TYR A 416 12.03 6.85 22.28
C TYR A 416 11.03 8.02 22.21
N GLU A 417 11.47 9.23 22.54
CA GLU A 417 10.67 10.46 22.44
C GLU A 417 10.80 11.16 21.07
N SER A 418 11.81 10.78 20.28
CA SER A 418 12.19 11.45 19.03
C SER A 418 11.13 11.39 17.92
N ASP A 419 11.16 12.39 17.02
CA ASP A 419 10.41 12.39 15.74
C ASP A 419 10.70 11.11 14.93
N TYR A 420 11.91 10.53 15.04
CA TYR A 420 12.25 9.29 14.34
C TYR A 420 11.48 8.09 14.89
N PHE A 421 11.69 7.73 16.16
CA PHE A 421 11.08 6.54 16.75
C PHE A 421 9.55 6.61 16.71
N ARG A 422 8.98 7.81 16.90
CA ARG A 422 7.52 7.98 17.00
C ARG A 422 6.78 8.13 15.68
N LYS A 423 7.45 8.54 14.59
CA LYS A 423 6.78 8.83 13.29
C LYS A 423 7.47 8.13 12.12
N PHE A 424 8.76 8.35 11.92
CA PHE A 424 9.48 7.81 10.77
C PHE A 424 9.67 6.29 10.85
N ARG A 425 10.01 5.75 12.03
CA ARG A 425 10.23 4.31 12.25
C ARG A 425 8.98 3.45 11.93
N PRO A 426 7.74 3.78 12.36
CA PRO A 426 6.52 3.09 11.90
C PRO A 426 6.31 3.15 10.39
N ILE A 427 6.50 4.31 9.75
CA ILE A 427 6.35 4.49 8.29
C ILE A 427 7.34 3.58 7.54
N ALA A 428 8.58 3.51 8.00
CA ALA A 428 9.61 2.66 7.40
C ALA A 428 9.29 1.18 7.53
N TYR A 429 8.83 0.75 8.72
CA TYR A 429 8.37 -0.61 8.96
C TYR A 429 7.23 -0.98 8.00
N ASP A 430 6.23 -0.11 7.81
CA ASP A 430 5.17 -0.34 6.83
C ASP A 430 5.71 -0.46 5.38
N ILE A 431 6.68 0.36 4.97
CA ILE A 431 7.30 0.26 3.64
C ILE A 431 8.03 -1.08 3.45
N VAL A 432 8.72 -1.59 4.47
CA VAL A 432 9.34 -2.93 4.40
C VAL A 432 8.26 -4.03 4.31
N ASN A 433 7.19 -3.93 5.09
CA ASN A 433 6.09 -4.90 5.07
C ASN A 433 5.26 -4.85 3.77
N PHE A 434 5.16 -3.69 3.11
CA PHE A 434 4.45 -3.54 1.83
C PHE A 434 5.00 -4.51 0.79
N ASN A 435 6.30 -4.42 0.53
CA ASN A 435 6.94 -5.26 -0.47
C ASN A 435 6.82 -6.74 -0.08
N ARG A 436 6.84 -7.09 1.22
CA ARG A 436 6.58 -8.45 1.69
C ARG A 436 5.18 -8.95 1.34
N SER A 437 4.16 -8.14 1.61
CA SER A 437 2.78 -8.51 1.31
C SER A 437 2.55 -8.74 -0.20
N VAL A 438 3.15 -7.90 -1.05
CA VAL A 438 3.11 -8.02 -2.51
C VAL A 438 3.85 -9.27 -2.98
N SER A 439 5.08 -9.50 -2.49
CA SER A 439 5.90 -10.66 -2.89
C SER A 439 5.29 -12.01 -2.54
N ASN A 440 4.43 -12.05 -1.52
CA ASN A 440 3.76 -13.27 -1.07
C ASN A 440 2.38 -13.47 -1.72
N GLU A 441 1.98 -12.61 -2.67
CA GLU A 441 0.59 -12.46 -3.16
C GLU A 441 -0.45 -12.35 -2.02
N ASN A 442 -0.05 -11.84 -0.85
CA ASN A 442 -0.91 -11.75 0.32
C ASN A 442 -1.75 -10.47 0.26
N TYR A 443 -2.77 -10.49 -0.59
CA TYR A 443 -3.66 -9.36 -0.86
C TYR A 443 -4.32 -8.79 0.40
N GLY A 444 -4.60 -9.63 1.41
CA GLY A 444 -5.12 -9.20 2.71
C GLY A 444 -4.09 -8.43 3.56
N GLU A 445 -2.85 -8.92 3.61
CA GLU A 445 -1.73 -8.20 4.27
C GLU A 445 -1.42 -6.89 3.54
N SER A 446 -1.48 -6.86 2.21
CA SER A 446 -1.28 -5.63 1.41
C SER A 446 -2.26 -4.53 1.79
N LEU A 447 -3.55 -4.87 1.93
CA LEU A 447 -4.56 -3.92 2.39
C LEU A 447 -4.34 -3.50 3.86
N LEU A 448 -3.98 -4.43 4.76
CA LEU A 448 -3.75 -4.10 6.17
C LEU A 448 -2.53 -3.18 6.37
N VAL A 449 -1.41 -3.46 5.69
CA VAL A 449 -0.22 -2.59 5.71
C VAL A 449 -0.52 -1.26 5.03
N THR A 450 -1.35 -1.23 3.98
CA THR A 450 -1.84 0.02 3.37
C THR A 450 -2.58 0.91 4.38
N ILE A 451 -3.46 0.31 5.19
CA ILE A 451 -4.22 1.02 6.22
C ILE A 451 -3.32 1.46 7.39
N SER A 452 -2.27 0.69 7.71
CA SER A 452 -1.23 1.04 8.70
C SER A 452 -0.43 2.26 8.23
N PHE A 453 0.15 2.16 7.02
CA PHE A 453 0.95 3.20 6.38
C PHE A 453 0.23 4.54 6.30
N LEU A 454 -1.01 4.55 5.79
CA LEU A 454 -1.81 5.77 5.68
C LEU A 454 -2.11 6.42 7.05
N LYS A 455 -2.19 5.64 8.14
CA LYS A 455 -2.38 6.17 9.51
C LYS A 455 -1.08 6.72 10.11
N HIS A 456 0.05 6.04 9.93
CA HIS A 456 1.33 6.56 10.41
C HIS A 456 1.75 7.81 9.64
N LEU A 457 1.52 7.84 8.31
CA LEU A 457 1.70 9.02 7.47
C LEU A 457 0.84 10.23 7.90
N SER A 458 -0.34 10.02 8.48
CA SER A 458 -1.24 11.08 8.95
C SER A 458 -1.09 11.45 10.43
N ASP A 459 -0.11 10.88 11.15
CA ASP A 459 0.02 10.97 12.62
C ASP A 459 -1.28 10.59 13.35
N GLY A 460 -2.01 9.60 12.80
CA GLY A 460 -3.30 9.13 13.30
C GLY A 460 -4.48 10.09 13.09
N ASN A 461 -4.36 11.12 12.24
CA ASN A 461 -5.42 12.10 12.01
C ASN A 461 -6.70 11.45 11.42
N LYS A 462 -7.84 11.71 12.07
CA LYS A 462 -9.17 11.19 11.75
C LYS A 462 -9.70 11.61 10.38
N GLU A 463 -9.19 12.66 9.75
CA GLU A 463 -9.58 13.02 8.38
C GLU A 463 -9.16 11.92 7.37
N MET A 464 -8.09 11.17 7.67
CA MET A 464 -7.65 10.03 6.87
C MET A 464 -8.67 8.86 6.87
N ASP A 465 -9.59 8.79 7.84
CA ASP A 465 -10.71 7.83 7.80
C ASP A 465 -11.58 8.02 6.55
N GLY A 466 -11.65 9.24 6.00
CA GLY A 466 -12.41 9.54 4.78
C GLY A 466 -11.90 8.78 3.55
N LEU A 467 -10.59 8.54 3.47
CA LEU A 467 -9.96 7.69 2.45
C LEU A 467 -9.94 6.21 2.89
N ILE A 468 -9.56 5.94 4.14
CA ILE A 468 -9.37 4.58 4.65
C ILE A 468 -10.66 3.77 4.66
N LYS A 469 -11.81 4.35 5.03
CA LYS A 469 -13.09 3.60 5.10
C LYS A 469 -13.56 3.09 3.74
N PRO A 470 -13.69 3.91 2.68
CA PRO A 470 -14.05 3.40 1.37
C PRO A 470 -12.95 2.51 0.75
N LEU A 471 -11.66 2.83 0.94
CA LEU A 471 -10.56 1.93 0.53
C LEU A 471 -10.72 0.54 1.15
N THR A 472 -10.87 0.47 2.47
CA THR A 472 -11.05 -0.80 3.21
C THR A 472 -12.28 -1.56 2.71
N TYR A 473 -13.42 -0.88 2.55
CA TYR A 473 -14.67 -1.53 2.16
C TYR A 473 -14.60 -2.11 0.74
N TYR A 474 -14.15 -1.33 -0.24
CA TYR A 474 -14.08 -1.80 -1.63
C TYR A 474 -12.90 -2.74 -1.91
N ALA A 475 -11.75 -2.54 -1.25
CA ALA A 475 -10.61 -3.45 -1.41
C ALA A 475 -10.87 -4.83 -0.78
N ASN A 476 -11.57 -4.93 0.37
CA ASN A 476 -12.00 -6.23 0.88
C ASN A 476 -12.96 -6.93 -0.09
N PHE A 477 -13.90 -6.20 -0.73
CA PHE A 477 -14.70 -6.78 -1.81
C PHE A 477 -13.83 -7.31 -2.97
N LEU A 478 -12.79 -6.58 -3.40
CA LEU A 478 -11.86 -7.08 -4.43
C LEU A 478 -11.15 -8.37 -3.97
N ILE A 479 -10.69 -8.42 -2.72
CA ILE A 479 -9.98 -9.57 -2.12
C ILE A 479 -10.90 -10.78 -2.00
N ASP A 480 -12.13 -10.62 -1.52
CA ASP A 480 -13.10 -11.71 -1.39
C ASP A 480 -13.40 -12.33 -2.77
N ILE A 481 -13.53 -11.50 -3.83
CA ILE A 481 -13.71 -11.97 -5.21
C ILE A 481 -12.47 -12.72 -5.73
N ILE A 482 -11.25 -12.26 -5.41
CA ILE A 482 -10.01 -12.97 -5.77
C ILE A 482 -9.98 -14.35 -5.09
N VAL A 483 -10.18 -14.40 -3.77
CA VAL A 483 -10.14 -15.64 -2.99
C VAL A 483 -11.21 -16.64 -3.44
N ALA A 484 -12.42 -16.17 -3.79
CA ALA A 484 -13.46 -17.02 -4.36
C ALA A 484 -13.14 -17.52 -5.78
N SER A 485 -12.33 -16.78 -6.57
CA SER A 485 -11.89 -17.25 -7.89
C SER A 485 -10.83 -18.36 -7.83
N GLU A 486 -10.15 -18.50 -6.68
CA GLU A 486 -9.12 -19.51 -6.44
C GLU A 486 -9.66 -20.74 -5.69
N ASN A 487 -10.84 -20.63 -5.07
CA ASN A 487 -11.46 -21.68 -4.26
C ASN A 487 -12.93 -21.90 -4.63
N GLU A 488 -13.20 -22.91 -5.48
CA GLU A 488 -14.54 -23.27 -5.97
C GLU A 488 -15.57 -23.61 -4.88
N ALA A 489 -15.15 -23.79 -3.61
CA ALA A 489 -16.06 -23.99 -2.48
C ALA A 489 -16.65 -22.69 -1.90
N ILE A 490 -16.21 -21.51 -2.36
CA ILE A 490 -16.68 -20.20 -1.90
C ILE A 490 -17.68 -19.64 -2.93
N ASP A 491 -18.90 -19.33 -2.48
CA ASP A 491 -19.92 -18.77 -3.38
C ASP A 491 -19.67 -17.29 -3.69
N LEU A 492 -19.19 -17.06 -4.92
CA LEU A 492 -19.02 -15.74 -5.54
C LEU A 492 -20.32 -14.90 -5.52
N LYS A 493 -21.49 -15.55 -5.64
CA LYS A 493 -22.79 -14.88 -5.63
C LYS A 493 -23.13 -14.36 -4.23
N GLY A 494 -22.94 -15.18 -3.20
CA GLY A 494 -23.06 -14.79 -1.79
C GLY A 494 -22.15 -13.63 -1.40
N ILE A 495 -20.91 -13.58 -1.90
CA ILE A 495 -20.02 -12.43 -1.72
C ILE A 495 -20.64 -11.16 -2.34
N ILE A 496 -21.06 -11.21 -3.60
CA ILE A 496 -21.70 -10.05 -4.25
C ILE A 496 -22.94 -9.62 -3.45
N GLU A 497 -23.77 -10.55 -3.00
CA GLU A 497 -24.98 -10.25 -2.21
C GLU A 497 -24.68 -9.64 -0.83
N ASN A 498 -23.58 -10.00 -0.17
CA ASN A 498 -23.17 -9.44 1.11
C ASN A 498 -22.74 -7.96 1.03
N TYR A 499 -22.11 -7.55 -0.07
CA TYR A 499 -21.69 -6.15 -0.28
C TYR A 499 -22.77 -5.31 -0.98
N ALA A 500 -23.74 -5.92 -1.66
CA ALA A 500 -24.62 -5.22 -2.57
C ALA A 500 -25.83 -4.51 -1.93
N LEU A 501 -26.19 -3.35 -2.48
CA LEU A 501 -27.36 -2.54 -2.12
C LEU A 501 -28.17 -2.22 -3.41
N PRO A 502 -29.52 -2.23 -3.42
CA PRO A 502 -30.31 -2.45 -4.67
C PRO A 502 -30.22 -1.40 -5.81
N VAL A 503 -30.67 -1.73 -7.02
CA VAL A 503 -30.99 -0.77 -8.12
C VAL A 503 -32.41 -1.00 -8.68
N GLY A 504 -32.83 -0.53 -9.86
CA GLY A 504 -32.21 0.41 -10.83
C GLY A 504 -33.12 0.78 -11.97
N SER A 505 -33.96 -0.17 -12.37
CA SER A 505 -35.25 0.09 -12.99
C SER A 505 -36.02 1.22 -12.29
N TYR A 506 -35.93 1.37 -10.95
CA TYR A 506 -36.44 2.55 -10.21
C TYR A 506 -36.02 3.91 -10.78
N ARG A 507 -34.83 4.02 -11.42
CA ARG A 507 -34.29 5.28 -11.94
C ARG A 507 -35.20 5.93 -12.98
N ILE A 508 -36.04 5.15 -13.67
CA ILE A 508 -37.09 5.67 -14.56
C ILE A 508 -37.93 6.74 -13.82
N LYS A 509 -38.33 6.48 -12.57
CA LYS A 509 -39.16 7.38 -11.76
C LYS A 509 -38.40 8.57 -11.17
N ARG A 510 -37.07 8.49 -11.12
CA ARG A 510 -36.18 9.52 -10.57
C ARG A 510 -35.66 10.49 -11.64
N HIS A 511 -35.61 10.06 -12.90
CA HIS A 511 -35.21 10.88 -14.06
C HIS A 511 -36.39 11.43 -14.87
N GLN A 512 -37.49 10.68 -15.02
CA GLN A 512 -38.66 11.13 -15.80
C GLN A 512 -39.54 12.06 -14.96
N ALA A 513 -40.25 13.00 -15.59
CA ALA A 513 -41.23 13.84 -14.90
C ALA A 513 -42.42 12.99 -14.40
N THR A 514 -42.86 12.02 -15.22
CA THR A 514 -43.92 11.05 -14.87
C THR A 514 -43.65 9.67 -15.47
N SER A 515 -44.10 8.61 -14.80
CA SER A 515 -44.16 7.26 -15.34
C SER A 515 -45.45 6.52 -14.98
N ILE A 516 -45.79 5.53 -15.80
CA ILE A 516 -46.80 4.51 -15.52
C ILE A 516 -46.13 3.16 -15.76
N ASP A 517 -46.10 2.31 -14.74
CA ASP A 517 -45.33 1.06 -14.72
C ASP A 517 -46.17 -0.11 -14.22
N LEU A 518 -46.00 -1.30 -14.78
CA LEU A 518 -46.24 -2.54 -14.03
C LEU A 518 -45.03 -2.74 -13.12
N ASN A 519 -45.24 -2.89 -11.82
CA ASN A 519 -44.22 -2.78 -10.79
C ASN A 519 -44.37 -3.87 -9.73
N ALA A 520 -43.23 -4.30 -9.18
CA ALA A 520 -43.16 -5.07 -7.95
C ALA A 520 -42.45 -4.26 -6.86
N TYR A 521 -42.77 -4.56 -5.59
CA TYR A 521 -42.14 -3.93 -4.42
C TYR A 521 -41.73 -4.93 -3.32
N PRO A 522 -40.89 -5.94 -3.62
CA PRO A 522 -40.44 -6.91 -2.62
C PRO A 522 -39.71 -6.24 -1.44
N GLY A 523 -40.02 -6.67 -0.22
CA GLY A 523 -39.47 -6.05 0.99
C GLY A 523 -40.02 -6.59 2.30
N LEU A 524 -39.66 -5.91 3.39
CA LEU A 524 -40.16 -6.17 4.73
C LEU A 524 -41.32 -5.22 5.04
N TYR A 525 -42.41 -5.74 5.61
CA TYR A 525 -43.55 -4.95 6.03
C TYR A 525 -43.90 -5.18 7.51
N THR A 526 -44.51 -4.17 8.12
CA THR A 526 -45.18 -4.23 9.43
C THR A 526 -46.56 -3.60 9.30
N GLY A 527 -47.53 -4.01 10.10
CA GLY A 527 -48.90 -3.55 9.93
C GLY A 527 -49.88 -3.97 11.02
N TYR A 528 -51.16 -3.74 10.71
CA TYR A 528 -52.29 -4.09 11.56
C TYR A 528 -53.41 -4.69 10.70
N GLU A 529 -53.82 -5.91 11.03
CA GLU A 529 -54.88 -6.66 10.35
C GLU A 529 -56.23 -6.38 11.00
N PHE A 530 -57.17 -5.85 10.21
CA PHE A 530 -58.57 -5.69 10.55
C PHE A 530 -59.36 -6.90 10.04
N SER A 531 -60.08 -7.56 10.95
CA SER A 531 -60.86 -8.77 10.67
C SER A 531 -62.31 -8.57 11.09
N GLN A 532 -63.24 -9.18 10.34
CA GLN A 532 -64.67 -9.08 10.67
C GLN A 532 -65.11 -10.06 11.75
N ASN A 533 -64.38 -11.19 11.94
CA ASN A 533 -64.78 -12.28 12.85
C ASN A 533 -63.64 -12.76 13.78
N SER A 534 -62.52 -12.03 13.86
CA SER A 534 -61.43 -12.30 14.80
C SER A 534 -60.93 -11.00 15.43
N SER A 535 -60.14 -11.09 16.49
CA SER A 535 -59.41 -9.93 17.01
C SER A 535 -58.52 -9.32 15.93
N ASN A 536 -58.44 -7.99 15.92
CA ASN A 536 -57.46 -7.27 15.11
C ASN A 536 -56.06 -7.47 15.72
N SER A 537 -55.02 -7.58 14.89
CA SER A 537 -53.67 -7.92 15.37
C SER A 537 -52.57 -7.20 14.60
N ALA A 538 -51.47 -6.89 15.29
CA ALA A 538 -50.25 -6.41 14.65
C ALA A 538 -49.52 -7.55 13.95
N ASN A 539 -48.91 -7.28 12.80
CA ASN A 539 -48.21 -8.28 12.00
C ASN A 539 -46.89 -7.75 11.40
N PHE A 540 -46.03 -8.68 10.99
CA PHE A 540 -44.74 -8.41 10.35
C PHE A 540 -44.41 -9.55 9.38
N GLY A 541 -43.63 -9.28 8.32
CA GLY A 541 -43.06 -10.31 7.47
C GLY A 541 -42.52 -9.79 6.14
N VAL A 542 -42.37 -10.71 5.18
CA VAL A 542 -41.99 -10.41 3.80
C VAL A 542 -43.25 -10.20 2.95
N THR A 543 -43.22 -9.21 2.06
CA THR A 543 -44.22 -8.94 1.01
C THR A 543 -43.51 -8.85 -0.34
N ALA A 544 -44.20 -9.22 -1.42
CA ALA A 544 -43.76 -8.96 -2.79
C ALA A 544 -45.00 -8.68 -3.66
N PRO A 545 -45.61 -7.48 -3.50
CA PRO A 545 -46.82 -7.11 -4.21
C PRO A 545 -46.46 -6.65 -5.62
N ILE A 546 -47.28 -7.06 -6.59
CA ILE A 546 -47.14 -6.75 -8.01
C ILE A 546 -48.45 -6.10 -8.51
N GLY A 547 -48.33 -5.01 -9.26
CA GLY A 547 -49.45 -4.18 -9.67
C GLY A 547 -49.05 -2.98 -10.51
N PHE A 548 -49.90 -1.96 -10.62
CA PHE A 548 -49.64 -0.77 -11.43
C PHE A 548 -49.22 0.42 -10.58
N SER A 549 -48.12 1.08 -10.95
CA SER A 549 -47.56 2.26 -10.28
C SER A 549 -47.68 3.49 -11.18
N PHE A 550 -48.30 4.55 -10.67
CA PHE A 550 -48.32 5.88 -11.28
C PHE A 550 -47.38 6.78 -10.49
N SER A 551 -46.31 7.26 -11.13
CA SER A 551 -45.17 7.86 -10.43
C SER A 551 -44.81 9.25 -10.97
N TRP A 552 -44.31 10.13 -10.10
CA TRP A 552 -43.82 11.47 -10.46
C TRP A 552 -42.65 11.89 -9.56
N ARG A 553 -41.70 12.67 -10.10
CA ARG A 553 -40.51 13.13 -9.36
C ARG A 553 -40.79 14.35 -8.48
N SER A 554 -40.06 14.46 -7.36
CA SER A 554 -40.25 15.51 -6.35
C SER A 554 -39.73 16.89 -6.79
N SER A 555 -38.69 16.94 -7.62
CA SER A 555 -38.19 18.16 -8.26
C SER A 555 -37.98 17.94 -9.76
N LEU A 556 -38.22 19.00 -10.55
CA LEU A 556 -37.94 19.02 -11.99
C LEU A 556 -36.49 19.43 -12.31
N GLU A 557 -35.77 19.99 -11.35
CA GLU A 557 -34.39 20.45 -11.48
C GLU A 557 -33.38 19.34 -11.16
N GLY A 558 -32.19 19.41 -11.80
CA GLY A 558 -31.14 18.40 -11.65
C GLY A 558 -31.37 17.11 -12.45
N ALA A 559 -30.36 16.24 -12.47
CA ALA A 559 -30.36 15.00 -13.23
C ALA A 559 -31.18 13.87 -12.58
N THR A 560 -31.28 13.84 -11.25
CA THR A 560 -32.09 12.90 -10.47
C THR A 560 -32.83 13.62 -9.34
N SER A 561 -34.00 13.12 -8.99
CA SER A 561 -34.75 13.54 -7.80
C SER A 561 -35.41 12.33 -7.14
N ALA A 562 -35.82 12.47 -5.88
CA ALA A 562 -36.73 11.52 -5.24
C ALA A 562 -38.05 11.42 -6.03
N SER A 563 -38.87 10.40 -5.78
CA SER A 563 -40.18 10.27 -6.43
C SER A 563 -41.28 9.80 -5.51
N HIS A 564 -42.50 10.16 -5.88
CA HIS A 564 -43.74 9.73 -5.24
C HIS A 564 -44.47 8.81 -6.23
N SER A 565 -45.20 7.81 -5.72
CA SER A 565 -46.04 6.95 -6.56
C SER A 565 -47.33 6.57 -5.85
N ILE A 566 -48.42 6.42 -6.60
CA ILE A 566 -49.61 5.69 -6.19
C ILE A 566 -49.55 4.30 -6.83
N PHE A 567 -49.65 3.26 -6.01
CA PHE A 567 -49.51 1.87 -6.42
C PHE A 567 -50.78 1.07 -6.14
N LEU A 568 -51.30 0.42 -7.18
CA LEU A 568 -52.44 -0.47 -7.16
C LEU A 568 -51.94 -1.91 -7.26
N SER A 569 -51.74 -2.57 -6.11
CA SER A 569 -51.42 -4.00 -6.01
C SER A 569 -52.57 -4.84 -6.57
N ALA A 570 -52.24 -5.93 -7.26
CA ALA A 570 -53.20 -6.93 -7.74
C ALA A 570 -52.91 -8.33 -7.15
N ILE A 571 -51.63 -8.71 -7.06
CA ILE A 571 -51.18 -9.97 -6.46
C ILE A 571 -50.04 -9.70 -5.48
N ASP A 572 -49.87 -10.54 -4.46
CA ASP A 572 -48.71 -10.55 -3.56
C ASP A 572 -48.13 -11.96 -3.52
N ILE A 573 -46.87 -12.08 -3.93
CA ILE A 573 -46.13 -13.34 -3.94
C ILE A 573 -45.04 -13.38 -2.86
N GLY A 574 -45.19 -12.60 -1.77
CA GLY A 574 -44.21 -12.49 -0.68
C GLY A 574 -43.77 -13.82 -0.07
N ALA A 575 -44.66 -14.81 0.05
CA ALA A 575 -44.29 -16.15 0.52
C ALA A 575 -43.47 -16.94 -0.53
N PRO A 576 -43.92 -17.11 -1.80
CA PRO A 576 -43.07 -17.60 -2.90
C PRO A 576 -41.70 -16.91 -3.03
N PHE A 577 -41.69 -15.58 -2.95
CA PHE A 577 -40.48 -14.76 -3.01
C PHE A 577 -39.55 -15.05 -1.83
N SER A 578 -40.06 -15.00 -0.59
CA SER A 578 -39.26 -15.34 0.60
C SER A 578 -38.71 -16.76 0.57
N TYR A 579 -39.43 -17.72 -0.03
CA TYR A 579 -38.91 -19.07 -0.20
C TYR A 579 -37.72 -19.10 -1.18
N ARG A 580 -37.84 -18.45 -2.35
CA ARG A 580 -36.76 -18.39 -3.36
C ARG A 580 -35.63 -17.41 -3.05
N PHE A 581 -35.84 -16.46 -2.14
CA PHE A 581 -34.77 -15.57 -1.68
C PHE A 581 -33.75 -16.32 -0.81
N VAL A 582 -34.21 -17.37 -0.09
CA VAL A 582 -33.40 -18.18 0.84
C VAL A 582 -32.98 -19.54 0.26
N ASN A 583 -33.76 -20.13 -0.67
CA ASN A 583 -33.50 -21.47 -1.21
C ASN A 583 -33.14 -21.43 -2.70
N ASP A 584 -32.03 -22.09 -3.05
CA ASP A 584 -31.47 -22.13 -4.40
C ASP A 584 -32.40 -22.68 -5.48
N GLU A 585 -32.02 -22.45 -6.74
CA GLU A 585 -32.74 -22.87 -7.94
C GLU A 585 -33.01 -24.38 -8.04
N THR A 586 -32.17 -25.19 -7.40
CA THR A 586 -32.26 -26.66 -7.30
C THR A 586 -33.23 -27.13 -6.22
N ALA A 587 -33.62 -26.28 -5.26
CA ALA A 587 -34.55 -26.63 -4.20
C ALA A 587 -35.98 -26.86 -4.74
N GLY A 588 -36.61 -27.93 -4.28
CA GLY A 588 -37.97 -28.32 -4.69
C GLY A 588 -39.03 -27.30 -4.25
N PHE A 589 -39.76 -26.75 -5.21
CA PHE A 589 -40.79 -25.74 -4.93
C PHE A 589 -42.10 -26.36 -4.40
N PRO A 590 -42.85 -25.68 -3.51
CA PRO A 590 -44.15 -26.18 -3.04
C PRO A 590 -45.13 -26.47 -4.18
N ALA A 591 -45.56 -27.73 -4.28
CA ALA A 591 -46.46 -28.17 -5.34
C ALA A 591 -47.89 -27.61 -5.16
N ASN A 592 -48.49 -27.15 -6.26
CA ASN A 592 -49.90 -26.78 -6.39
C ASN A 592 -50.34 -25.48 -5.68
N ILE A 593 -49.52 -24.43 -5.73
CA ILE A 593 -49.96 -23.04 -5.46
C ILE A 593 -51.12 -22.67 -6.39
N LYS A 594 -52.19 -22.09 -5.82
CA LYS A 594 -53.37 -21.59 -6.54
C LYS A 594 -53.47 -20.06 -6.54
N TRP A 595 -54.27 -19.52 -7.46
CA TRP A 595 -54.43 -18.06 -7.66
C TRP A 595 -55.09 -17.35 -6.47
N GLU A 596 -56.05 -17.99 -5.80
CA GLU A 596 -56.77 -17.45 -4.65
C GLU A 596 -55.86 -17.24 -3.42
N GLN A 597 -54.66 -17.83 -3.43
CA GLN A 597 -53.66 -17.72 -2.37
C GLN A 597 -52.70 -16.53 -2.55
N ILE A 598 -52.69 -15.90 -3.74
CA ILE A 598 -51.79 -14.80 -4.10
C ILE A 598 -52.52 -13.56 -4.62
N PHE A 599 -53.81 -13.64 -4.96
CA PHE A 599 -54.61 -12.48 -5.34
C PHE A 599 -54.85 -11.57 -4.12
N SER A 600 -54.14 -10.44 -4.08
CA SER A 600 -53.99 -9.58 -2.90
C SER A 600 -54.06 -8.10 -3.33
N PRO A 601 -55.28 -7.63 -3.69
CA PRO A 601 -55.47 -6.28 -4.19
C PRO A 601 -55.24 -5.23 -3.08
N GLY A 602 -54.68 -4.08 -3.43
CA GLY A 602 -54.36 -3.05 -2.46
C GLY A 602 -53.99 -1.70 -3.07
N LEU A 603 -54.03 -0.65 -2.25
CA LEU A 603 -53.70 0.73 -2.59
C LEU A 603 -52.62 1.23 -1.64
N PHE A 604 -51.48 1.63 -2.20
CA PHE A 604 -50.33 2.13 -1.45
C PHE A 604 -49.86 3.49 -2.00
N TYR A 605 -49.41 4.35 -1.10
CA TYR A 605 -48.51 5.44 -1.41
C TYR A 605 -47.07 4.96 -1.26
N ILE A 606 -46.23 5.29 -2.24
CA ILE A 606 -44.81 4.90 -2.32
C ILE A 606 -43.97 6.17 -2.34
N TYR A 607 -43.05 6.32 -1.40
CA TYR A 607 -41.99 7.34 -1.45
C TYR A 607 -40.64 6.67 -1.75
N GLY A 608 -39.98 7.10 -2.82
CA GLY A 608 -38.70 6.57 -3.28
C GLY A 608 -37.56 7.56 -3.12
N PHE A 609 -36.53 7.15 -2.38
CA PHE A 609 -35.38 8.00 -2.06
C PHE A 609 -34.56 8.36 -3.32
N ASN A 610 -33.91 9.52 -3.33
CA ASN A 610 -33.05 9.92 -4.44
C ASN A 610 -31.80 9.02 -4.52
N ASN A 611 -31.29 8.75 -5.73
CA ASN A 611 -30.16 7.86 -6.02
C ASN A 611 -30.23 6.48 -5.31
N SER A 612 -31.44 6.02 -4.97
CA SER A 612 -31.65 4.82 -4.17
C SER A 612 -32.89 4.03 -4.64
N PRO A 613 -32.79 2.69 -4.67
CA PRO A 613 -33.87 1.77 -5.02
C PRO A 613 -34.94 1.66 -3.93
N LEU A 614 -34.59 2.06 -2.71
CA LEU A 614 -35.40 1.80 -1.55
C LEU A 614 -36.62 2.70 -1.64
N VAL A 615 -37.76 2.10 -1.30
CA VAL A 615 -39.00 2.83 -1.12
C VAL A 615 -39.55 2.56 0.27
N PHE A 616 -40.07 3.61 0.87
CA PHE A 616 -41.01 3.50 1.96
C PHE A 616 -42.42 3.40 1.37
N SER A 617 -43.20 2.40 1.76
CA SER A 617 -44.63 2.32 1.42
C SER A 617 -45.51 2.52 2.64
N ALA A 618 -46.71 3.06 2.41
CA ALA A 618 -47.81 3.07 3.36
C ALA A 618 -49.12 2.81 2.61
N GLY A 619 -49.95 1.86 3.07
CA GLY A 619 -51.15 1.50 2.31
C GLY A 619 -52.09 0.50 2.96
N LEU A 620 -53.12 0.15 2.19
CA LEU A 620 -54.16 -0.83 2.52
C LEU A 620 -54.11 -2.01 1.54
N GLN A 621 -54.17 -3.23 2.07
CA GLN A 621 -54.11 -4.48 1.29
C GLN A 621 -55.18 -5.45 1.77
N TYR A 622 -55.93 -6.06 0.85
CA TYR A 622 -56.84 -7.16 1.15
C TYR A 622 -56.11 -8.50 0.98
N THR A 623 -55.79 -9.17 2.08
CA THR A 623 -55.01 -10.41 2.06
C THR A 623 -55.93 -11.63 2.26
N PRO A 624 -55.98 -12.60 1.32
CA PRO A 624 -56.67 -13.86 1.54
C PRO A 624 -55.90 -14.71 2.55
N SER A 625 -56.54 -15.11 3.66
CA SER A 625 -55.84 -15.90 4.69
C SER A 625 -55.87 -17.39 4.37
N LEU A 626 -54.70 -18.02 4.47
CA LEU A 626 -54.55 -19.47 4.46
C LEU A 626 -54.83 -20.11 5.83
N ARG A 627 -55.07 -19.30 6.88
CA ARG A 627 -55.41 -19.79 8.21
C ARG A 627 -56.85 -20.32 8.20
N LYS A 628 -57.02 -21.62 8.40
CA LYS A 628 -58.30 -22.20 8.83
C LYS A 628 -58.59 -21.68 10.25
N VAL A 629 -59.72 -21.01 10.44
CA VAL A 629 -60.24 -20.71 11.77
C VAL A 629 -61.42 -21.66 12.01
N GLU A 630 -61.36 -22.44 13.09
CA GLU A 630 -62.50 -23.24 13.54
C GLU A 630 -63.39 -22.39 14.43
N VAL A 631 -64.60 -22.10 13.96
CA VAL A 631 -65.66 -21.51 14.77
C VAL A 631 -66.84 -22.47 14.73
N ASN A 632 -67.24 -22.98 15.90
CA ASN A 632 -68.38 -23.91 16.05
C ASN A 632 -68.33 -25.11 15.07
N GLN A 633 -67.18 -25.77 14.96
CA GLN A 633 -66.89 -26.89 14.05
C GLN A 633 -67.00 -26.58 12.54
N ILE A 634 -67.23 -25.33 12.14
CA ILE A 634 -67.21 -24.90 10.74
C ILE A 634 -65.84 -24.27 10.43
N THR A 635 -65.06 -24.94 9.57
CA THR A 635 -63.82 -24.37 9.02
C THR A 635 -64.16 -23.20 8.10
N THR A 636 -63.93 -21.98 8.56
CA THR A 636 -64.16 -20.77 7.75
C THR A 636 -62.82 -20.19 7.30
N GLN A 637 -62.68 -19.94 6.00
CA GLN A 637 -61.59 -19.11 5.47
C GLN A 637 -62.00 -17.64 5.57
N GLN A 638 -61.14 -16.82 6.17
CA GLN A 638 -61.39 -15.39 6.38
C GLN A 638 -60.28 -14.55 5.74
N SER A 639 -60.65 -13.65 4.82
CA SER A 639 -59.74 -12.61 4.35
C SER A 639 -59.68 -11.45 5.34
N VAL A 640 -58.55 -10.75 5.38
CA VAL A 640 -58.32 -9.60 6.27
C VAL A 640 -57.98 -8.35 5.47
N LEU A 641 -58.42 -7.18 5.96
CA LEU A 641 -57.96 -5.90 5.45
C LEU A 641 -56.78 -5.45 6.32
N ARG A 642 -55.62 -5.27 5.72
CA ARG A 642 -54.38 -4.90 6.39
C ARG A 642 -54.04 -3.45 6.09
N PHE A 643 -53.82 -2.63 7.11
CA PHE A 643 -53.00 -1.43 6.96
C PHE A 643 -51.53 -1.82 7.19
N GLY A 644 -50.62 -1.31 6.36
CA GLY A 644 -49.21 -1.66 6.47
C GLY A 644 -48.26 -0.56 6.02
N LEU A 645 -47.07 -0.58 6.61
CA LEU A 645 -45.89 0.16 6.19
C LEU A 645 -44.84 -0.85 5.68
N SER A 646 -44.12 -0.56 4.60
CA SER A 646 -43.00 -1.40 4.15
C SER A 646 -41.73 -0.62 3.85
N LEU A 647 -40.60 -1.30 3.97
CA LEU A 647 -39.33 -0.93 3.33
C LEU A 647 -39.05 -1.96 2.24
N SER A 648 -39.13 -1.52 0.99
CA SER A 648 -39.10 -2.38 -0.21
C SER A 648 -38.10 -1.90 -1.26
N VAL A 649 -37.78 -2.79 -2.20
CA VAL A 649 -37.01 -2.51 -3.42
C VAL A 649 -37.98 -2.18 -4.55
N ASP A 650 -37.76 -1.07 -5.26
CA ASP A 650 -38.60 -0.63 -6.39
C ASP A 650 -38.19 -1.31 -7.71
N ILE A 651 -38.97 -2.30 -8.15
CA ILE A 651 -38.71 -3.09 -9.37
C ILE A 651 -39.82 -2.88 -10.42
N PRO A 652 -39.71 -1.86 -11.29
CA PRO A 652 -40.47 -1.80 -12.53
C PRO A 652 -40.26 -3.06 -13.39
N VAL A 653 -41.34 -3.81 -13.59
CA VAL A 653 -41.40 -5.03 -14.41
C VAL A 653 -41.56 -4.65 -15.88
N PHE A 654 -42.44 -3.69 -16.19
CA PHE A 654 -42.60 -3.09 -17.51
C PHE A 654 -43.00 -1.61 -17.41
N ASN A 655 -42.32 -0.71 -18.13
CA ASN A 655 -42.81 0.66 -18.30
C ASN A 655 -43.91 0.70 -19.39
N LEU A 656 -45.06 1.28 -19.06
CA LEU A 656 -46.20 1.45 -19.97
C LEU A 656 -46.24 2.86 -20.58
N ARG A 657 -45.73 3.85 -19.84
CA ARG A 657 -45.60 5.24 -20.29
C ARG A 657 -44.51 5.96 -19.50
N ARG A 658 -43.81 6.88 -20.15
CA ARG A 658 -42.86 7.82 -19.52
C ARG A 658 -42.98 9.20 -20.17
N ARG A 659 -42.66 10.26 -19.43
CA ARG A 659 -42.68 11.65 -19.89
C ARG A 659 -41.78 12.54 -19.02
#